data_AF-A0AAX6NY22-F1
#
_entry.id   AF-A0AAX6NY22-F1
#
_cell.length_a   1.000
_cell.length_b   1.000
_cell.length_c   1.000
_cell.angle_alpha   90.00
_cell.angle_beta   90.00
_cell.angle_gamma   90.00
#
_symmetry.space_group_name_H-M   'P 1'
#
loop_
_entity.id
_entity.type
_entity.pdbx_description
1 polymer ?
#
loop_
_entity_poly.entity_id
_entity_poly.type
_entity_poly.pdbx_seq_one_letter_code
_entity_poly.pdbx_strand_id
1 'polypeptide(L)'
;MGRRPAATDPQCGSRAMGRRWPALLLLLLPAVLPAARCPQPCSCAAHGALRCPGPLAGLFRLSLTYLPVKVIPPQAFRGLNEVMKIEISQSDSLERIEANAFDSLLNLSEILIQNTKNLVYIGPGAFTHLPRLKYLSICNTGIQTFPDVTKIFSSEFNFILEICDNLYITTIPGNAFQGMNNESITLKLYGNGFKEVQSHAFNGTTLISLELKENVHLEKMHNEAFWGASGPSVLDISSTKLQALPSYGLESIQTLIATSSYSLKKLPSREKFTNLLDATLTYPSHCCAFRNLPTKEQNFSFSIFENFSKQCESTARKPNNETLYSAIFAESELSGWDYDYGFCSPKTLRCAPEPDAFNPCEDIMGYDFLRVLIWLINILAIMGNLTVLLVLLTSHYKLTVPRFLMCNLSFADFCMGLYLLLIASVDSQTRGQYYNYAIDWQTGSGCSAAGFFTVFASELSVYTLTVITLERWHTITYAVQLDQKLRLRHAIPIMLGGWLFSTLIAVLPLVGVSNYIKVSICLPMDVETTLSQVYVLTILIFNVVAFIIICACYIKIYFAVQNPELMATNKDTKIAKKMAILIFTDFTCMAPISFFAISAAFKVPLITVTNSKVLLVLFYPINSCANPFLYAIFTKAFQRDFFLLLSKFGCCKHRAELYRRKEFSAYNSKCKNGYTGSNKASQSTLKLSTLHCQYSAVLDKTCYKMY
;
A
#
# COMPACT_ATOMS: atom_id res chain seq x y z
N MET A 1 -51.86 -19.79 -28.16
CA MET A 1 -52.15 -18.51 -28.84
C MET A 1 -50.80 -17.87 -29.15
N GLY A 2 -50.27 -17.72 -30.37
CA GLY A 2 -50.88 -17.73 -31.69
C GLY A 2 -50.66 -16.36 -32.33
N ARG A 3 -49.49 -16.13 -32.97
CA ARG A 3 -49.27 -15.48 -34.29
C ARG A 3 -47.87 -14.87 -34.45
N ARG A 4 -47.09 -15.46 -35.36
CA ARG A 4 -46.16 -14.81 -36.31
C ARG A 4 -46.96 -14.30 -37.52
N PRO A 5 -46.47 -13.42 -38.45
CA PRO A 5 -45.25 -13.59 -39.28
C PRO A 5 -44.53 -12.23 -39.58
N ALA A 6 -43.50 -12.00 -40.42
CA ALA A 6 -42.67 -12.71 -41.42
C ALA A 6 -41.32 -11.90 -41.54
N ALA A 7 -40.14 -12.52 -41.71
CA ALA A 7 -39.32 -12.59 -42.94
C ALA A 7 -38.94 -11.21 -43.56
N THR A 8 -37.67 -10.87 -43.79
CA THR A 8 -36.77 -11.50 -44.77
C THR A 8 -35.27 -11.27 -44.47
N ASP A 9 -34.51 -12.34 -44.70
CA ASP A 9 -33.07 -12.40 -44.96
C ASP A 9 -32.90 -12.88 -46.44
N PRO A 10 -31.77 -12.63 -47.13
CA PRO A 10 -30.96 -13.77 -47.57
C PRO A 10 -29.44 -13.47 -47.49
N GLN A 11 -28.66 -14.24 -46.73
CA GLN A 11 -27.88 -15.45 -47.09
C GLN A 11 -27.07 -15.47 -48.41
N CYS A 12 -25.75 -15.73 -48.29
CA CYS A 12 -25.06 -17.01 -48.62
C CYS A 12 -23.54 -16.85 -48.34
N GLY A 13 -22.77 -17.75 -47.67
CA GLY A 13 -22.70 -19.23 -47.68
C GLY A 13 -21.49 -19.65 -48.55
N SER A 14 -20.54 -20.56 -48.24
CA SER A 14 -20.48 -21.77 -47.41
C SER A 14 -19.00 -22.25 -47.32
N ARG A 15 -18.51 -22.77 -46.18
CA ARG A 15 -18.30 -24.20 -45.79
C ARG A 15 -17.46 -25.13 -46.71
N ALA A 16 -16.25 -25.43 -46.23
CA ALA A 16 -15.47 -26.69 -46.16
C ALA A 16 -15.69 -27.87 -47.12
N MET A 17 -14.59 -28.40 -47.69
CA MET A 17 -14.33 -29.85 -47.81
C MET A 17 -12.85 -30.14 -48.10
N GLY A 18 -12.26 -31.10 -47.39
CA GLY A 18 -10.90 -31.58 -47.66
C GLY A 18 -10.87 -32.72 -48.69
N ARG A 19 -9.77 -32.81 -49.45
CA ARG A 19 -9.23 -34.05 -50.05
C ARG A 19 -7.81 -33.84 -50.56
N ARG A 20 -7.11 -34.97 -50.67
CA ARG A 20 -5.67 -35.22 -50.69
C ARG A 20 -5.04 -35.13 -52.11
N TRP A 21 -3.84 -34.50 -52.16
CA TRP A 21 -2.64 -34.79 -53.00
C TRP A 21 -2.68 -34.42 -54.51
N PRO A 22 -1.52 -34.25 -55.21
CA PRO A 22 -0.13 -34.26 -54.75
C PRO A 22 0.69 -33.00 -55.12
N ALA A 23 1.84 -32.87 -54.47
CA ALA A 23 2.95 -32.00 -54.85
C ALA A 23 3.46 -32.34 -56.26
N LEU A 24 3.65 -31.32 -57.10
CA LEU A 24 4.68 -31.32 -58.15
C LEU A 24 4.90 -29.90 -58.67
N LEU A 25 6.16 -29.44 -58.57
CA LEU A 25 6.81 -28.38 -59.35
C LEU A 25 6.11 -27.02 -59.47
N LEU A 26 6.44 -26.11 -58.56
CA LEU A 26 6.70 -24.72 -58.94
C LEU A 26 8.12 -24.39 -58.48
N LEU A 27 8.99 -24.36 -59.48
CA LEU A 27 10.41 -24.09 -59.43
C LEU A 27 10.70 -22.78 -58.67
N LEU A 28 11.68 -22.90 -57.79
CA LEU A 28 12.69 -21.90 -57.44
C LEU A 28 12.74 -20.72 -58.42
N LEU A 29 12.05 -19.63 -58.09
CA LEU A 29 12.50 -18.30 -58.40
C LEU A 29 12.99 -17.72 -57.08
N PRO A 30 14.30 -17.48 -56.87
CA PRO A 30 14.69 -16.60 -55.80
C PRO A 30 14.03 -15.26 -56.12
N ALA A 31 13.17 -14.77 -55.23
CA ALA A 31 12.83 -13.36 -55.22
C ALA A 31 14.15 -12.64 -55.00
N VAL A 32 14.80 -12.23 -56.09
CA VAL A 32 15.94 -11.34 -56.07
C VAL A 32 15.38 -10.03 -55.53
N LEU A 33 15.49 -9.85 -54.20
CA LEU A 33 15.43 -8.53 -53.58
C LEU A 33 16.38 -7.65 -54.39
N PRO A 34 15.94 -6.48 -54.89
CA PRO A 34 16.83 -5.59 -55.61
C PRO A 34 18.02 -5.31 -54.70
N ALA A 35 19.23 -5.66 -55.15
CA ALA A 35 20.46 -5.37 -54.43
C ALA A 35 20.41 -3.91 -53.99
N ALA A 36 20.41 -3.67 -52.66
CA ALA A 36 20.30 -2.33 -52.10
C ALA A 36 21.41 -1.47 -52.72
N ARG A 37 21.00 -0.52 -53.56
CA ARG A 37 21.94 0.38 -54.23
C ARG A 37 22.42 1.39 -53.20
N CYS A 38 23.72 1.69 -53.24
CA CYS A 38 24.27 2.71 -52.35
C CYS A 38 23.56 4.06 -52.59
N PRO A 39 23.13 4.77 -51.52
CA PRO A 39 22.49 6.08 -51.66
C PRO A 39 23.43 7.08 -52.33
N GLN A 40 22.96 7.76 -53.38
CA GLN A 40 23.69 8.88 -53.98
C GLN A 40 23.73 10.07 -52.98
N PRO A 41 24.86 10.80 -52.83
CA PRO A 41 26.09 10.77 -53.63
C PRO A 41 27.16 9.79 -53.12
N CYS A 42 26.85 8.93 -52.15
CA CYS A 42 27.81 8.03 -51.55
C CYS A 42 28.11 6.81 -52.42
N SER A 43 29.32 6.30 -52.29
CA SER A 43 29.79 5.06 -52.92
C SER A 43 30.02 3.99 -51.85
N CYS A 44 29.51 2.79 -52.10
CA CYS A 44 29.65 1.64 -51.22
C CYS A 44 30.54 0.64 -51.96
N ALA A 45 31.80 0.52 -51.54
CA ALA A 45 32.76 -0.34 -52.22
C ALA A 45 32.63 -1.81 -51.77
N ALA A 46 33.01 -2.76 -52.64
CA ALA A 46 32.90 -4.20 -52.37
C ALA A 46 33.70 -4.67 -51.13
N HIS A 47 34.66 -3.87 -50.67
CA HIS A 47 35.48 -4.09 -49.48
C HIS A 47 34.88 -3.50 -48.19
N GLY A 48 33.62 -3.02 -48.23
CA GLY A 48 32.88 -2.60 -47.03
C GLY A 48 33.10 -1.15 -46.59
N ALA A 49 33.72 -0.31 -47.42
CA ALA A 49 33.93 1.10 -47.12
C ALA A 49 32.83 1.97 -47.75
N LEU A 50 32.03 2.63 -46.91
CA LEU A 50 31.19 3.76 -47.29
C LEU A 50 32.08 4.99 -47.49
N ARG A 51 31.99 5.65 -48.64
CA ARG A 51 32.66 6.92 -48.89
C ARG A 51 31.73 7.89 -49.60
N CYS A 52 31.50 9.05 -48.98
CA CYS A 52 30.72 10.13 -49.55
C CYS A 52 31.68 11.23 -50.02
N PRO A 53 31.97 11.36 -51.33
CA PRO A 53 32.91 12.36 -51.84
C PRO A 53 32.39 13.80 -51.62
N GLY A 54 33.29 14.72 -51.26
CA GLY A 54 33.02 16.17 -51.23
C GLY A 54 33.85 16.95 -52.28
N PRO A 55 33.53 18.24 -52.55
CA PRO A 55 32.37 18.99 -52.11
C PRO A 55 31.22 18.98 -53.15
N LEU A 56 29.98 18.73 -52.70
CA LEU A 56 28.78 19.02 -53.48
C LEU A 56 28.11 20.27 -52.90
N ALA A 57 28.09 21.35 -53.67
CA ALA A 57 27.37 22.56 -53.31
C ALA A 57 25.86 22.27 -53.24
N GLY A 58 25.20 22.76 -52.18
CA GLY A 58 23.74 22.65 -51.98
C GLY A 58 23.26 21.37 -51.32
N LEU A 59 24.14 20.48 -50.84
CA LEU A 59 23.74 19.27 -50.11
C LEU A 59 23.62 19.55 -48.61
N PHE A 60 22.42 19.91 -48.16
CA PHE A 60 22.15 20.22 -46.75
C PHE A 60 21.75 19.01 -45.89
N ARG A 61 21.18 17.96 -46.50
CA ARG A 61 20.72 16.74 -45.81
C ARG A 61 21.25 15.50 -46.54
N LEU A 62 21.90 14.61 -45.80
CA LEU A 62 22.34 13.30 -46.26
C LEU A 62 21.54 12.22 -45.54
N SER A 63 20.74 11.45 -46.29
CA SER A 63 19.98 10.31 -45.76
C SER A 63 20.53 9.02 -46.32
N LEU A 64 20.93 8.12 -45.42
CA LEU A 64 21.54 6.83 -45.67
C LEU A 64 20.61 5.74 -45.14
N THR A 65 19.64 5.38 -45.97
CA THR A 65 18.67 4.32 -45.68
C THR A 65 19.12 3.00 -46.34
N TYR A 66 18.84 1.87 -45.68
CA TYR A 66 19.12 0.52 -46.22
C TYR A 66 20.57 0.32 -46.69
N LEU A 67 21.55 0.80 -45.91
CA LEU A 67 22.95 0.70 -46.28
C LEU A 67 23.39 -0.77 -46.44
N PRO A 68 23.94 -1.17 -47.62
CA PRO A 68 24.46 -2.51 -47.85
C PRO A 68 25.89 -2.71 -47.31
N VAL A 69 26.31 -1.91 -46.33
CA VAL A 69 27.66 -1.97 -45.75
C VAL A 69 27.61 -2.42 -44.29
N LYS A 70 28.64 -3.17 -43.88
CA LYS A 70 28.81 -3.61 -42.49
C LYS A 70 29.46 -2.57 -41.59
N VAL A 71 30.28 -1.68 -42.15
CA VAL A 71 31.12 -0.76 -41.41
C VAL A 71 31.04 0.64 -42.00
N ILE A 72 30.89 1.64 -41.15
CA ILE A 72 31.18 3.04 -41.51
C ILE A 72 32.64 3.31 -41.13
N PRO A 73 33.55 3.49 -42.11
CA PRO A 73 34.97 3.67 -41.84
C PRO A 73 35.27 5.06 -41.26
N PRO A 74 36.49 5.27 -40.72
CA PRO A 74 36.96 6.60 -40.34
C PRO A 74 36.88 7.57 -41.53
N GLN A 75 36.56 8.84 -41.27
CA GLN A 75 36.53 9.90 -42.28
C GLN A 75 35.53 9.65 -43.43
N ALA A 76 34.50 8.82 -43.22
CA ALA A 76 33.51 8.47 -44.25
C ALA A 76 32.79 9.70 -44.86
N PHE A 77 32.62 10.75 -44.06
CA PHE A 77 31.90 11.98 -44.40
C PHE A 77 32.82 13.18 -44.68
N ARG A 78 34.13 12.97 -44.79
CA ARG A 78 35.11 14.05 -44.92
C ARG A 78 34.86 14.91 -46.17
N GLY A 79 34.82 16.23 -45.98
CA GLY A 79 34.64 17.21 -47.06
C GLY A 79 33.18 17.61 -47.33
N LEU A 80 32.22 17.05 -46.58
CA LEU A 80 30.81 17.45 -46.61
C LEU A 80 30.54 18.69 -45.76
N ASN A 81 31.18 19.81 -46.11
CA ASN A 81 31.22 21.01 -45.26
C ASN A 81 29.90 21.78 -45.20
N GLU A 82 28.95 21.55 -46.13
CA GLU A 82 27.63 22.22 -46.16
C GLU A 82 26.51 21.37 -45.54
N VAL A 83 26.78 20.09 -45.21
CA VAL A 83 25.76 19.19 -44.68
C VAL A 83 25.39 19.60 -43.26
N MET A 84 24.10 19.86 -43.06
CA MET A 84 23.51 20.21 -41.77
C MET A 84 22.90 18.99 -41.06
N LYS A 85 22.47 17.97 -41.80
CA LYS A 85 21.80 16.78 -41.25
C LYS A 85 22.33 15.49 -41.88
N ILE A 86 22.76 14.55 -41.05
CA ILE A 86 23.08 13.18 -41.47
C ILE A 86 22.11 12.21 -40.78
N GLU A 87 21.42 11.41 -41.57
CA GLU A 87 20.50 10.37 -41.09
C GLU A 87 20.96 9.01 -41.59
N ILE A 88 21.18 8.07 -40.68
CA ILE A 88 21.46 6.66 -40.96
C ILE A 88 20.28 5.87 -40.40
N SER A 89 19.49 5.25 -41.26
CA SER A 89 18.32 4.52 -40.81
C SER A 89 18.03 3.22 -41.56
N GLN A 90 17.25 2.32 -40.93
CA GLN A 90 16.75 1.08 -41.54
C GLN A 90 17.85 0.23 -42.20
N SER A 91 19.03 0.17 -41.56
CA SER A 91 20.22 -0.47 -42.11
C SER A 91 20.55 -1.75 -41.33
N ASP A 92 19.97 -2.86 -41.76
CA ASP A 92 20.15 -4.17 -41.10
C ASP A 92 21.54 -4.78 -41.34
N SER A 93 22.28 -4.32 -42.34
CA SER A 93 23.64 -4.82 -42.59
C SER A 93 24.71 -4.13 -41.75
N LEU A 94 24.42 -2.96 -41.19
CA LEU A 94 25.40 -2.13 -40.47
C LEU A 94 25.68 -2.73 -39.09
N GLU A 95 26.94 -3.09 -38.84
CA GLU A 95 27.39 -3.73 -37.61
C GLU A 95 28.27 -2.80 -36.75
N ARG A 96 29.06 -1.91 -37.38
CA ARG A 96 30.06 -1.07 -36.69
C ARG A 96 30.15 0.35 -37.27
N ILE A 97 30.37 1.33 -36.40
CA ILE A 97 30.83 2.68 -36.76
C ILE A 97 32.22 2.87 -36.15
N GLU A 98 33.23 3.10 -36.98
CA GLU A 98 34.61 3.24 -36.51
C GLU A 98 34.89 4.65 -35.94
N ALA A 99 36.00 4.79 -35.22
CA ALA A 99 36.43 6.07 -34.66
C ALA A 99 36.65 7.14 -35.75
N ASN A 100 36.40 8.40 -35.43
CA ASN A 100 36.50 9.54 -36.35
C ASN A 100 35.65 9.39 -37.63
N ALA A 101 34.54 8.63 -37.58
CA ALA A 101 33.59 8.55 -38.69
C ALA A 101 32.95 9.92 -38.98
N PHE A 102 32.54 10.64 -37.93
CA PHE A 102 32.03 12.00 -37.96
C PHE A 102 33.07 12.95 -37.37
N ASP A 103 33.97 13.44 -38.22
CA ASP A 103 35.07 14.31 -37.81
C ASP A 103 35.03 15.64 -38.56
N SER A 104 35.14 16.75 -37.82
CA SER A 104 35.38 18.10 -38.34
C SER A 104 34.32 18.60 -39.33
N LEU A 105 33.07 18.21 -39.12
CA LEU A 105 31.90 18.65 -39.90
C LEU A 105 31.32 19.94 -39.29
N LEU A 106 31.91 21.08 -39.66
CA LEU A 106 31.71 22.36 -38.98
C LEU A 106 30.27 22.93 -39.03
N ASN A 107 29.46 22.53 -40.02
CA ASN A 107 28.07 22.99 -40.18
C ASN A 107 27.03 21.94 -39.76
N LEU A 108 27.45 20.75 -39.32
CA LEU A 108 26.54 19.67 -38.99
C LEU A 108 25.77 20.00 -37.72
N SER A 109 24.45 20.04 -37.83
CA SER A 109 23.51 20.36 -36.75
C SER A 109 22.80 19.12 -36.22
N GLU A 110 22.53 18.12 -37.05
CA GLU A 110 21.75 16.94 -36.68
C GLU A 110 22.40 15.63 -37.14
N ILE A 111 22.50 14.65 -36.23
CA ILE A 111 22.87 13.27 -36.53
C ILE A 111 21.77 12.34 -36.01
N LEU A 112 21.21 11.52 -36.89
CA LEU A 112 20.21 10.50 -36.53
C LEU A 112 20.74 9.12 -36.91
N ILE A 113 20.78 8.20 -35.94
CA ILE A 113 21.11 6.79 -36.14
C ILE A 113 19.93 5.99 -35.61
N GLN A 114 19.07 5.48 -36.49
CA GLN A 114 17.76 4.94 -36.10
C GLN A 114 17.45 3.60 -36.77
N ASN A 115 16.86 2.66 -36.04
CA ASN A 115 16.43 1.37 -36.59
C ASN A 115 17.59 0.60 -37.26
N THR A 116 18.74 0.54 -36.60
CA THR A 116 19.94 -0.21 -37.03
C THR A 116 20.24 -1.31 -36.02
N LYS A 117 19.34 -2.31 -35.94
CA LYS A 117 19.33 -3.31 -34.86
C LYS A 117 20.60 -4.15 -34.75
N ASN A 118 21.33 -4.32 -35.85
CA ASN A 118 22.58 -5.08 -35.90
C ASN A 118 23.82 -4.22 -35.63
N LEU A 119 23.68 -2.90 -35.44
CA LEU A 119 24.78 -2.03 -35.05
C LEU A 119 25.12 -2.30 -33.59
N VAL A 120 26.22 -3.01 -33.35
CA VAL A 120 26.63 -3.47 -32.00
C VAL A 120 27.71 -2.56 -31.41
N TYR A 121 28.48 -1.85 -32.24
CA TYR A 121 29.65 -1.11 -31.81
C TYR A 121 29.76 0.27 -32.46
N ILE A 122 29.97 1.29 -31.62
CA ILE A 122 30.36 2.64 -32.04
C ILE A 122 31.71 2.91 -31.40
N GLY A 123 32.73 3.17 -32.22
CA GLY A 123 34.09 3.40 -31.78
C GLY A 123 34.21 4.65 -30.89
N PRO A 124 35.09 4.64 -29.87
CA PRO A 124 35.34 5.81 -29.04
C PRO A 124 35.87 6.96 -29.91
N GLY A 125 35.33 8.17 -29.74
CA GLY A 125 35.60 9.29 -30.62
C GLY A 125 35.04 9.16 -32.04
N ALA A 126 34.04 8.31 -32.29
CA ALA A 126 33.31 8.30 -33.57
C ALA A 126 32.70 9.67 -33.90
N PHE A 127 32.31 10.44 -32.87
CA PHE A 127 31.86 11.82 -32.95
C PHE A 127 32.96 12.75 -32.42
N THR A 128 33.64 13.47 -33.31
CA THR A 128 34.77 14.33 -32.93
C THR A 128 34.65 15.71 -33.59
N HIS A 129 34.83 16.76 -32.79
CA HIS A 129 34.89 18.16 -33.23
C HIS A 129 33.69 18.58 -34.11
N LEU A 130 32.50 18.66 -33.49
CA LEU A 130 31.24 19.01 -34.14
C LEU A 130 30.65 20.26 -33.45
N PRO A 131 31.19 21.47 -33.72
CA PRO A 131 30.92 22.67 -32.93
C PRO A 131 29.48 23.18 -33.03
N ARG A 132 28.77 22.87 -34.13
CA ARG A 132 27.40 23.31 -34.40
C ARG A 132 26.34 22.21 -34.21
N LEU A 133 26.74 21.06 -33.66
CA LEU A 133 25.82 19.95 -33.45
C LEU A 133 24.80 20.34 -32.38
N LYS A 134 23.50 20.21 -32.69
CA LYS A 134 22.37 20.52 -31.80
C LYS A 134 21.61 19.29 -31.37
N TYR A 135 21.56 18.26 -32.22
CA TYR A 135 20.74 17.09 -31.98
C TYR A 135 21.47 15.82 -32.43
N LEU A 136 21.67 14.91 -31.48
CA LEU A 136 22.22 13.57 -31.73
C LEU A 136 21.20 12.55 -31.23
N SER A 137 20.67 11.73 -32.14
CA SER A 137 19.72 10.67 -31.83
C SER A 137 20.32 9.30 -32.18
N ILE A 138 20.37 8.38 -31.21
CA ILE A 138 20.81 6.99 -31.39
C ILE A 138 19.70 6.09 -30.84
N CYS A 139 18.85 5.59 -31.72
CA CYS A 139 17.64 4.88 -31.31
C CYS A 139 17.43 3.53 -31.99
N ASN A 140 16.91 2.56 -31.24
CA ASN A 140 16.60 1.22 -31.71
C ASN A 140 17.81 0.56 -32.42
N THR A 141 18.95 0.52 -31.71
CA THR A 141 20.19 -0.09 -32.18
C THR A 141 20.62 -1.26 -31.28
N GLY A 142 21.58 -2.06 -31.73
CA GLY A 142 22.11 -3.21 -31.00
C GLY A 142 23.30 -2.89 -30.08
N ILE A 143 23.59 -1.61 -29.83
CA ILE A 143 24.81 -1.21 -29.11
C ILE A 143 24.79 -1.71 -27.67
N GLN A 144 25.92 -2.23 -27.20
CA GLN A 144 26.06 -2.82 -25.87
C GLN A 144 26.75 -1.87 -24.88
N THR A 145 27.52 -0.91 -25.40
CA THR A 145 28.28 0.07 -24.61
C THR A 145 27.72 1.46 -24.85
N PHE A 146 27.73 2.30 -23.81
CA PHE A 146 27.34 3.69 -23.93
C PHE A 146 28.27 4.41 -24.93
N PRO A 147 27.73 5.18 -25.90
CA PRO A 147 28.53 5.83 -26.92
C PRO A 147 29.39 6.96 -26.32
N ASP A 148 30.65 7.05 -26.74
CA ASP A 148 31.55 8.13 -26.33
C ASP A 148 31.20 9.44 -27.05
N VAL A 149 30.67 10.39 -26.29
CA VAL A 149 30.27 11.73 -26.75
C VAL A 149 31.19 12.84 -26.22
N THR A 150 32.26 12.48 -25.51
CA THR A 150 33.12 13.44 -24.79
C THR A 150 33.94 14.35 -25.71
N LYS A 151 34.09 13.97 -26.99
CA LYS A 151 34.89 14.67 -28.00
C LYS A 151 34.08 15.52 -28.98
N ILE A 152 32.78 15.71 -28.73
CA ILE A 152 31.90 16.49 -29.61
C ILE A 152 32.24 17.98 -29.56
N PHE A 153 32.43 18.56 -28.38
CA PHE A 153 32.75 19.98 -28.15
C PHE A 153 31.79 20.97 -28.85
N SER A 154 30.48 20.72 -28.76
CA SER A 154 29.45 21.62 -29.31
C SER A 154 29.35 22.92 -28.50
N SER A 155 29.16 24.04 -29.20
CA SER A 155 28.95 25.37 -28.60
C SER A 155 27.51 25.88 -28.81
N GLU A 156 26.58 25.01 -29.20
CA GLU A 156 25.18 25.39 -29.41
C GLU A 156 24.38 25.32 -28.11
N PHE A 157 23.46 26.27 -27.93
CA PHE A 157 22.50 26.28 -26.83
C PHE A 157 21.42 25.21 -27.03
N ASN A 158 20.91 24.64 -25.93
CA ASN A 158 19.85 23.63 -25.93
C ASN A 158 20.20 22.40 -26.77
N PHE A 159 21.41 21.86 -26.59
CA PHE A 159 21.80 20.59 -27.20
C PHE A 159 20.85 19.48 -26.73
N ILE A 160 20.39 18.62 -27.63
CA ILE A 160 19.55 17.46 -27.30
C ILE A 160 20.32 16.19 -27.65
N LEU A 161 20.62 15.39 -26.63
CA LEU A 161 21.10 14.02 -26.81
C LEU A 161 19.94 13.07 -26.55
N GLU A 162 19.57 12.30 -27.56
CA GLU A 162 18.55 11.28 -27.48
C GLU A 162 19.15 9.88 -27.68
N ILE A 163 19.06 9.04 -26.67
CA ILE A 163 19.45 7.64 -26.72
C ILE A 163 18.20 6.85 -26.31
N CYS A 164 17.59 6.14 -27.25
CA CYS A 164 16.31 5.47 -27.00
C CYS A 164 16.22 4.05 -27.53
N ASP A 165 15.45 3.18 -26.89
CA ASP A 165 15.23 1.80 -27.33
C ASP A 165 16.50 0.96 -27.56
N ASN A 166 17.62 1.26 -26.88
CA ASN A 166 18.83 0.45 -26.93
C ASN A 166 18.86 -0.52 -25.76
N LEU A 167 18.25 -1.70 -25.97
CA LEU A 167 17.99 -2.69 -24.92
C LEU A 167 19.24 -3.33 -24.30
N TYR A 168 20.39 -3.26 -24.98
CA TYR A 168 21.62 -3.92 -24.53
C TYR A 168 22.59 -3.00 -23.77
N ILE A 169 22.34 -1.70 -23.71
CA ILE A 169 23.16 -0.78 -22.91
C ILE A 169 22.68 -0.84 -21.46
N THR A 170 23.53 -1.31 -20.56
CA THR A 170 23.12 -1.58 -19.17
C THR A 170 23.49 -0.50 -18.17
N THR A 171 24.35 0.45 -18.51
CA THR A 171 24.90 1.38 -17.51
C THR A 171 25.19 2.73 -18.13
N ILE A 172 24.90 3.80 -17.39
CA ILE A 172 25.41 5.15 -17.69
C ILE A 172 26.72 5.32 -16.91
N PRO A 173 27.89 5.40 -17.59
CA PRO A 173 29.18 5.45 -16.92
C PRO A 173 29.45 6.83 -16.31
N GLY A 174 30.40 6.88 -15.37
CA GLY A 174 30.92 8.14 -14.82
C GLY A 174 31.52 9.04 -15.92
N ASN A 175 31.28 10.34 -15.84
CA ASN A 175 31.77 11.37 -16.78
C ASN A 175 31.35 11.14 -18.26
N ALA A 176 30.27 10.40 -18.52
CA ALA A 176 29.84 10.01 -19.87
C ALA A 176 29.62 11.21 -20.83
N PHE A 177 29.26 12.36 -20.27
CA PHE A 177 28.86 13.56 -21.02
C PHE A 177 29.87 14.70 -20.92
N GLN A 178 31.00 14.49 -20.25
CA GLN A 178 31.98 15.56 -19.97
C GLN A 178 32.61 16.06 -21.29
N GLY A 179 32.61 17.37 -21.50
CA GLY A 179 33.20 17.99 -22.70
C GLY A 179 32.34 17.92 -23.98
N MET A 180 31.13 17.35 -23.91
CA MET A 180 30.25 17.26 -25.06
C MET A 180 29.69 18.62 -25.50
N ASN A 181 29.24 19.45 -24.55
CA ASN A 181 28.64 20.76 -24.79
C ASN A 181 29.05 21.74 -23.68
N ASN A 182 29.33 22.99 -24.05
CA ASN A 182 29.76 24.03 -23.11
C ASN A 182 28.59 24.85 -22.53
N GLU A 183 27.38 24.66 -23.05
CA GLU A 183 26.18 25.40 -22.70
C GLU A 183 25.17 24.46 -22.02
N SER A 184 23.88 24.61 -22.34
CA SER A 184 22.79 23.83 -21.78
C SER A 184 22.44 22.59 -22.60
N ILE A 185 22.14 21.49 -21.91
CA ILE A 185 21.80 20.20 -22.53
C ILE A 185 20.51 19.58 -21.97
N THR A 186 19.76 18.94 -22.87
CA THR A 186 18.65 18.04 -22.58
C THR A 186 19.04 16.61 -22.92
N LEU A 187 18.97 15.72 -21.93
CA LEU A 187 19.27 14.30 -22.06
C LEU A 187 17.99 13.49 -22.09
N LYS A 188 17.66 12.92 -23.25
CA LYS A 188 16.53 12.00 -23.46
C LYS A 188 17.03 10.57 -23.52
N LEU A 189 17.02 9.87 -22.40
CA LEU A 189 17.63 8.57 -22.20
C LEU A 189 16.58 7.52 -21.84
N TYR A 190 15.56 7.35 -22.68
CA TYR A 190 14.36 6.56 -22.37
C TYR A 190 14.30 5.20 -23.09
N GLY A 191 13.62 4.22 -22.50
CA GLY A 191 13.39 2.90 -23.14
C GLY A 191 14.66 2.05 -23.35
N ASN A 192 15.78 2.34 -22.67
CA ASN A 192 17.02 1.58 -22.79
C ASN A 192 17.11 0.44 -21.76
N GLY A 193 18.15 -0.39 -21.89
CA GLY A 193 18.44 -1.50 -20.98
C GLY A 193 19.11 -1.11 -19.65
N PHE A 194 19.09 0.16 -19.25
CA PHE A 194 19.86 0.64 -18.10
C PHE A 194 19.46 -0.07 -16.81
N LYS A 195 20.46 -0.46 -16.02
CA LYS A 195 20.33 -1.08 -14.69
C LYS A 195 20.84 -0.18 -13.58
N GLU A 196 21.91 0.57 -13.86
CA GLU A 196 22.55 1.47 -12.90
C GLU A 196 23.04 2.77 -13.56
N VAL A 197 22.92 3.88 -12.84
CA VAL A 197 23.63 5.14 -13.13
C VAL A 197 24.77 5.29 -12.13
N GLN A 198 26.01 5.37 -12.65
CA GLN A 198 27.22 5.44 -11.84
C GLN A 198 27.41 6.80 -11.14
N SER A 199 28.38 6.87 -10.22
CA SER A 199 28.79 8.14 -9.61
C SER A 199 29.35 9.08 -10.67
N HIS A 200 29.14 10.39 -10.51
CA HIS A 200 29.63 11.42 -11.42
C HIS A 200 29.19 11.22 -12.88
N ALA A 201 28.11 10.47 -13.14
CA ALA A 201 27.61 10.20 -14.49
C ALA A 201 27.36 11.49 -15.30
N PHE A 202 26.83 12.52 -14.64
CA PHE A 202 26.49 13.80 -15.26
C PHE A 202 27.50 14.93 -14.96
N ASN A 203 28.69 14.59 -14.48
CA ASN A 203 29.70 15.58 -14.08
C ASN A 203 30.12 16.49 -15.26
N GLY A 204 30.24 17.80 -15.00
CA GLY A 204 30.65 18.79 -15.99
C GLY A 204 29.58 19.13 -17.02
N THR A 205 28.30 18.90 -16.71
CA THR A 205 27.17 19.23 -17.60
C THR A 205 26.24 20.27 -16.98
N THR A 206 25.57 21.05 -17.84
CA THR A 206 24.49 21.96 -17.46
C THR A 206 23.16 21.44 -17.99
N LEU A 207 22.45 20.66 -17.16
CA LEU A 207 21.23 19.96 -17.51
C LEU A 207 19.99 20.86 -17.40
N ILE A 208 19.24 20.99 -18.49
CA ILE A 208 17.86 21.52 -18.46
C ILE A 208 16.91 20.39 -18.05
N SER A 209 16.99 19.27 -18.75
CA SER A 209 16.08 18.14 -18.58
C SER A 209 16.82 16.81 -18.68
N LEU A 210 16.48 15.89 -17.80
CA LEU A 210 16.93 14.50 -17.80
C LEU A 210 15.71 13.57 -17.81
N GLU A 211 15.47 12.92 -18.93
CA GLU A 211 14.41 11.93 -19.09
C GLU A 211 14.99 10.51 -19.07
N LEU A 212 14.77 9.78 -17.99
CA LEU A 212 15.13 8.37 -17.77
C LEU A 212 13.90 7.45 -17.80
N LYS A 213 12.78 7.91 -18.37
CA LYS A 213 11.54 7.14 -18.41
C LYS A 213 11.66 5.81 -19.15
N GLU A 214 10.81 4.85 -18.83
CA GLU A 214 10.71 3.55 -19.51
C GLU A 214 11.97 2.66 -19.46
N ASN A 215 12.98 3.02 -18.66
CA ASN A 215 14.08 2.11 -18.33
C ASN A 215 13.62 1.13 -17.24
N VAL A 216 12.87 0.11 -17.64
CA VAL A 216 12.19 -0.85 -16.74
C VAL A 216 13.13 -1.66 -15.84
N HIS A 217 14.42 -1.71 -16.18
CA HIS A 217 15.45 -2.42 -15.42
C HIS A 217 16.33 -1.51 -14.55
N LEU A 218 16.10 -0.18 -14.57
CA LEU A 218 16.91 0.77 -13.83
C LEU A 218 16.56 0.68 -12.34
N GLU A 219 17.44 0.09 -11.54
CA GLU A 219 17.20 -0.18 -10.12
C GLU A 219 17.89 0.84 -9.20
N LYS A 220 19.04 1.37 -9.63
CA LYS A 220 19.91 2.19 -8.79
C LYS A 220 20.47 3.41 -9.52
N MET A 221 20.42 4.54 -8.84
CA MET A 221 21.14 5.76 -9.19
C MET A 221 22.07 6.09 -8.03
N HIS A 222 23.37 6.22 -8.31
CA HIS A 222 24.34 6.53 -7.27
C HIS A 222 24.05 7.90 -6.63
N ASN A 223 24.31 8.04 -5.32
CA ASN A 223 24.03 9.29 -4.57
C ASN A 223 24.78 10.52 -5.13
N GLU A 224 25.90 10.29 -5.81
CA GLU A 224 26.76 11.30 -6.42
C GLU A 224 26.60 11.37 -7.95
N ALA A 225 25.51 10.82 -8.51
CA ALA A 225 25.29 10.85 -9.97
C ALA A 225 25.29 12.28 -10.54
N PHE A 226 24.71 13.23 -9.80
CA PHE A 226 24.64 14.66 -10.15
C PHE A 226 25.82 15.49 -9.61
N TRP A 227 26.85 14.87 -9.05
CA TRP A 227 27.99 15.63 -8.54
C TRP A 227 28.74 16.33 -9.69
N GLY A 228 28.96 17.63 -9.55
CA GLY A 228 29.58 18.47 -10.58
C GLY A 228 28.68 18.76 -11.80
N ALA A 229 27.40 18.38 -11.73
CA ALA A 229 26.38 18.80 -12.70
C ALA A 229 25.65 20.04 -12.20
N SER A 230 25.28 20.96 -13.10
CA SER A 230 24.34 22.05 -12.83
C SER A 230 22.97 21.63 -13.36
N GLY A 231 21.91 21.64 -12.53
CA GLY A 231 20.62 21.04 -12.89
C GLY A 231 20.52 19.56 -12.47
N PRO A 232 19.53 18.79 -12.97
CA PRO A 232 18.52 19.16 -13.96
C PRO A 232 17.39 20.02 -13.39
N SER A 233 16.72 20.81 -14.23
CA SER A 233 15.46 21.48 -13.88
C SER A 233 14.25 20.55 -14.00
N VAL A 234 14.27 19.64 -14.97
CA VAL A 234 13.21 18.61 -15.15
C VAL A 234 13.84 17.23 -15.01
N LEU A 235 13.30 16.41 -14.11
CA LEU A 235 13.69 15.01 -13.94
C LEU A 235 12.49 14.10 -14.16
N ASP A 236 12.54 13.26 -15.20
CA ASP A 236 11.53 12.24 -15.45
C ASP A 236 12.14 10.84 -15.25
N ILE A 237 11.64 10.11 -14.27
CA ILE A 237 12.02 8.74 -13.92
C ILE A 237 10.81 7.80 -13.97
N SER A 238 9.81 8.13 -14.79
CA SER A 238 8.58 7.36 -14.92
C SER A 238 8.83 5.95 -15.46
N SER A 239 8.05 4.97 -15.00
CA SER A 239 8.14 3.58 -15.43
C SER A 239 9.55 2.99 -15.25
N THR A 240 10.24 3.38 -14.17
CA THR A 240 11.54 2.81 -13.77
C THR A 240 11.39 1.95 -12.51
N LYS A 241 12.39 1.10 -12.25
CA LYS A 241 12.46 0.27 -11.04
C LYS A 241 13.34 0.90 -9.95
N LEU A 242 13.53 2.22 -10.02
CA LEU A 242 14.45 2.94 -9.14
C LEU A 242 13.93 2.87 -7.70
N GLN A 243 14.80 2.45 -6.76
CA GLN A 243 14.39 2.27 -5.36
C GLN A 243 14.43 3.58 -4.55
N ALA A 244 15.35 4.48 -4.89
CA ALA A 244 15.55 5.76 -4.22
C ALA A 244 16.16 6.79 -5.16
N LEU A 245 15.86 8.07 -4.91
CA LEU A 245 16.54 9.21 -5.53
C LEU A 245 17.88 9.50 -4.82
N PRO A 246 18.85 10.12 -5.52
CA PRO A 246 20.13 10.49 -4.93
C PRO A 246 19.98 11.57 -3.85
N SER A 247 20.91 11.64 -2.90
CA SER A 247 20.87 12.60 -1.79
C SER A 247 21.39 14.01 -2.14
N TYR A 248 22.04 14.17 -3.29
CA TYR A 248 22.70 15.39 -3.76
C TYR A 248 22.23 15.76 -5.17
N GLY A 249 22.27 17.06 -5.51
CA GLY A 249 21.95 17.57 -6.84
C GLY A 249 20.46 17.70 -7.16
N LEU A 250 19.58 17.56 -6.16
CA LEU A 250 18.13 17.71 -6.33
C LEU A 250 17.63 19.16 -6.16
N GLU A 251 18.49 20.06 -5.69
CA GLU A 251 18.13 21.44 -5.35
C GLU A 251 17.64 22.23 -6.56
N SER A 252 18.18 21.97 -7.75
CA SER A 252 17.83 22.65 -9.00
C SER A 252 16.54 22.13 -9.66
N ILE A 253 15.98 21.02 -9.17
CA ILE A 253 14.80 20.38 -9.80
C ILE A 253 13.56 21.23 -9.54
N GLN A 254 12.90 21.63 -10.63
CA GLN A 254 11.63 22.36 -10.65
C GLN A 254 10.46 21.42 -10.96
N THR A 255 10.67 20.41 -11.80
CA THR A 255 9.65 19.43 -12.17
C THR A 255 10.17 18.02 -11.96
N LEU A 256 9.48 17.25 -11.12
CA LEU A 256 9.76 15.83 -10.87
C LEU A 256 8.61 14.97 -11.38
N ILE A 257 8.91 14.05 -12.29
CA ILE A 257 7.92 13.11 -12.85
C ILE A 257 8.39 11.69 -12.52
N ALA A 258 7.57 10.94 -11.78
CA ALA A 258 7.81 9.58 -11.34
C ALA A 258 6.50 8.79 -11.38
N THR A 259 5.87 8.75 -12.55
CA THR A 259 4.63 7.98 -12.76
C THR A 259 4.94 6.50 -12.99
N SER A 260 4.08 5.60 -12.50
CA SER A 260 4.26 4.14 -12.65
C SER A 260 5.61 3.59 -12.12
N SER A 261 6.25 4.28 -11.17
CA SER A 261 7.54 3.93 -10.56
C SER A 261 7.33 3.32 -9.17
N TYR A 262 6.67 2.16 -9.12
CA TYR A 262 6.24 1.48 -7.88
C TYR A 262 7.39 1.02 -6.95
N SER A 263 8.63 0.95 -7.44
CA SER A 263 9.78 0.61 -6.60
C SER A 263 10.29 1.80 -5.78
N LEU A 264 9.94 3.02 -6.19
CA LEU A 264 10.30 4.26 -5.50
C LEU A 264 9.35 4.47 -4.34
N LYS A 265 9.61 3.81 -3.22
CA LYS A 265 8.72 3.88 -2.04
C LYS A 265 9.02 5.08 -1.14
N LYS A 266 10.25 5.59 -1.19
CA LYS A 266 10.73 6.69 -0.33
C LYS A 266 11.19 7.86 -1.16
N LEU A 267 10.92 9.07 -0.68
CA LEU A 267 11.48 10.29 -1.23
C LEU A 267 12.44 10.96 -0.23
N PRO A 268 13.49 11.64 -0.73
CA PRO A 268 14.31 12.53 0.09
C PRO A 268 13.46 13.60 0.80
N SER A 269 14.00 14.17 1.86
CA SER A 269 13.29 15.23 2.59
C SER A 269 13.03 16.44 1.70
N ARG A 270 11.94 17.15 1.97
CA ARG A 270 11.55 18.38 1.25
C ARG A 270 12.67 19.42 1.17
N GLU A 271 13.55 19.47 2.18
CA GLU A 271 14.67 20.41 2.26
C GLU A 271 15.68 20.22 1.13
N LYS A 272 15.72 19.04 0.51
CA LYS A 272 16.54 18.75 -0.67
C LYS A 272 15.95 19.27 -1.98
N PHE A 273 14.65 19.62 -1.97
CA PHE A 273 13.88 20.08 -3.12
C PHE A 273 13.53 21.58 -2.98
N THR A 274 14.55 22.43 -2.98
CA THR A 274 14.38 23.87 -2.70
C THR A 274 13.64 24.65 -3.80
N ASN A 275 13.78 24.22 -5.06
CA ASN A 275 13.18 24.89 -6.22
C ASN A 275 12.01 24.13 -6.87
N LEU A 276 11.50 23.08 -6.22
CA LEU A 276 10.46 22.22 -6.79
C LEU A 276 9.12 22.99 -6.91
N LEU A 277 8.53 22.93 -8.10
CA LEU A 277 7.27 23.62 -8.46
C LEU A 277 6.17 22.63 -8.87
N ASP A 278 6.53 21.50 -9.48
CA ASP A 278 5.60 20.49 -9.95
C ASP A 278 6.13 19.08 -9.67
N ALA A 279 5.31 18.22 -9.08
CA ALA A 279 5.62 16.84 -8.77
C ALA A 279 4.49 15.91 -9.20
N THR A 280 4.70 15.12 -10.25
CA THR A 280 3.76 14.08 -10.67
C THR A 280 4.33 12.71 -10.31
N LEU A 281 3.75 12.06 -9.30
CA LEU A 281 4.29 10.89 -8.61
C LEU A 281 3.38 9.67 -8.78
N THR A 282 3.84 8.51 -8.33
CA THR A 282 3.06 7.27 -8.34
C THR A 282 2.13 7.15 -7.13
N TYR A 283 2.61 7.58 -5.96
CA TYR A 283 1.93 7.37 -4.69
C TYR A 283 1.33 8.68 -4.15
N PRO A 284 0.03 8.74 -3.83
CA PRO A 284 -0.59 9.94 -3.24
C PRO A 284 0.05 10.35 -1.90
N SER A 285 0.56 9.39 -1.12
CA SER A 285 1.21 9.66 0.17
C SER A 285 2.47 10.50 0.04
N HIS A 286 3.18 10.46 -1.09
CA HIS A 286 4.35 11.30 -1.31
C HIS A 286 4.00 12.79 -1.39
N CYS A 287 2.82 13.12 -1.92
CA CYS A 287 2.35 14.51 -1.98
C CYS A 287 2.09 15.11 -0.58
N CYS A 288 1.96 14.28 0.46
CA CYS A 288 1.86 14.77 1.83
C CYS A 288 3.13 15.45 2.34
N ALA A 289 4.31 15.07 1.84
CA ALA A 289 5.58 15.73 2.18
C ALA A 289 5.60 17.22 1.79
N PHE A 290 4.78 17.56 0.79
CA PHE A 290 4.70 18.86 0.14
C PHE A 290 3.44 19.66 0.55
N ARG A 291 2.55 19.07 1.36
CA ARG A 291 1.30 19.69 1.81
C ARG A 291 1.54 20.54 3.07
N ASN A 292 0.85 21.69 3.17
CA ASN A 292 0.95 22.66 4.28
C ASN A 292 2.29 23.40 4.39
N LEU A 293 2.70 24.12 3.33
CA LEU A 293 3.69 25.20 3.50
C LEU A 293 3.08 26.29 4.39
N PRO A 294 3.70 26.63 5.54
CA PRO A 294 3.43 27.93 6.13
C PRO A 294 3.90 28.98 5.13
N THR A 295 3.02 29.92 4.80
CA THR A 295 3.25 31.09 3.92
C THR A 295 4.46 31.95 4.33
N LYS A 296 5.12 31.66 5.46
CA LYS A 296 6.38 32.28 5.91
C LYS A 296 7.66 31.68 5.33
N GLU A 297 7.70 30.39 4.97
CA GLU A 297 8.89 29.78 4.33
C GLU A 297 8.92 30.00 2.81
N GLN A 298 7.78 30.32 2.19
CA GLN A 298 7.72 30.78 0.80
C GLN A 298 8.43 32.14 0.60
N ASN A 299 8.62 32.92 1.67
CA ASN A 299 9.21 34.26 1.60
C ASN A 299 10.71 34.29 1.28
N PHE A 300 11.44 33.17 1.37
CA PHE A 300 12.88 33.17 1.09
C PHE A 300 13.17 33.21 -0.43
N SER A 301 12.41 32.46 -1.23
CA SER A 301 12.44 32.57 -2.71
C SER A 301 11.68 33.79 -3.26
N PHE A 302 10.83 34.41 -2.45
CA PHE A 302 10.02 35.57 -2.84
C PHE A 302 10.76 36.92 -2.80
N SER A 303 11.93 37.00 -2.17
CA SER A 303 12.73 38.25 -2.16
C SER A 303 13.18 38.68 -3.56
N ILE A 304 13.42 37.71 -4.46
CA ILE A 304 13.73 37.96 -5.88
C ILE A 304 12.45 38.36 -6.64
N PHE A 305 11.30 37.76 -6.29
CA PHE A 305 10.02 38.01 -6.96
C PHE A 305 9.31 39.29 -6.52
N GLU A 306 9.60 39.85 -5.33
CA GLU A 306 9.07 41.17 -4.92
C GLU A 306 9.55 42.30 -5.84
N ASN A 307 10.80 42.24 -6.31
CA ASN A 307 11.33 43.19 -7.28
C ASN A 307 10.62 43.05 -8.65
N PHE A 308 10.29 41.83 -9.06
CA PHE A 308 9.51 41.58 -10.29
C PHE A 308 8.02 41.95 -10.14
N SER A 309 7.42 41.75 -8.96
CA SER A 309 6.06 42.18 -8.66
C SER A 309 5.91 43.69 -8.73
N LYS A 310 6.89 44.45 -8.21
CA LYS A 310 6.94 45.92 -8.36
C LYS A 310 7.10 46.34 -9.83
N GLN A 311 7.82 45.56 -10.63
CA GLN A 311 7.95 45.79 -12.07
C GLN A 311 6.61 45.56 -12.79
N CYS A 312 5.86 44.52 -12.44
CA CYS A 312 4.53 44.24 -13.01
C CYS A 312 3.48 45.28 -12.63
N GLU A 313 3.53 45.82 -11.40
CA GLU A 313 2.62 46.88 -10.94
C GLU A 313 2.85 48.21 -11.69
N SER A 314 4.07 48.43 -12.21
CA SER A 314 4.39 49.59 -13.04
C SER A 314 3.89 49.50 -14.49
N THR A 315 3.67 48.28 -15.01
CA THR A 315 3.23 48.06 -16.40
C THR A 315 1.71 48.01 -16.55
N ALA A 316 0.97 47.69 -15.48
CA ALA A 316 -0.49 47.58 -15.50
C ALA A 316 -1.23 48.91 -15.23
N ARG A 317 -0.54 49.99 -14.85
CA ARG A 317 -1.14 51.33 -14.66
C ARG A 317 -0.65 52.33 -15.70
N LYS A 318 -1.25 52.28 -16.89
CA LYS A 318 -1.48 53.45 -17.77
C LYS A 318 -2.44 53.07 -18.91
N PRO A 319 -3.74 53.39 -18.83
CA PRO A 319 -4.50 53.73 -20.01
C PRO A 319 -4.39 55.24 -20.20
N ASN A 320 -3.90 55.70 -21.35
CA ASN A 320 -4.51 56.83 -22.05
C ASN A 320 -3.85 57.06 -23.41
N ASN A 321 -4.75 57.21 -24.38
CA ASN A 321 -4.65 57.83 -25.69
C ASN A 321 -4.23 56.94 -26.86
N GLU A 322 -5.26 56.69 -27.68
CA GLU A 322 -5.27 56.50 -29.11
C GLU A 322 -3.98 56.88 -29.83
N THR A 323 -3.33 55.91 -30.47
CA THR A 323 -3.21 55.82 -31.93
C THR A 323 -2.37 54.59 -32.29
N LEU A 324 -2.65 54.07 -33.49
CA LEU A 324 -1.87 53.05 -34.21
C LEU A 324 -2.25 51.57 -33.98
N TYR A 325 -3.55 51.27 -34.11
CA TYR A 325 -3.98 49.98 -34.65
C TYR A 325 -3.85 50.03 -36.18
N SER A 326 -2.76 49.52 -36.73
CA SER A 326 -2.71 48.85 -38.04
C SER A 326 -1.28 48.42 -38.37
N ALA A 327 -1.18 47.23 -38.99
CA ALA A 327 0.03 46.48 -39.31
C ALA A 327 0.62 45.79 -38.06
N ILE A 328 0.61 44.47 -37.92
CA ILE A 328 0.98 43.46 -38.90
C ILE A 328 0.28 42.16 -38.50
N PHE A 329 -0.82 41.80 -39.17
CA PHE A 329 -1.30 40.42 -39.22
C PHE A 329 -1.59 40.10 -40.68
N ALA A 330 -0.67 39.36 -41.30
CA ALA A 330 -0.90 38.61 -42.51
C ALA A 330 -0.28 37.22 -42.32
N GLU A 331 -1.15 36.21 -42.36
CA GLU A 331 -0.93 34.80 -42.72
C GLU A 331 0.15 33.98 -41.97
N SER A 332 -0.26 33.00 -41.17
CA SER A 332 -0.47 31.62 -41.67
C SER A 332 -0.93 30.69 -40.53
N GLU A 333 -1.88 29.82 -40.86
CA GLU A 333 -2.41 28.72 -40.04
C GLU A 333 -1.32 27.70 -39.63
N LEU A 334 -1.33 27.20 -38.38
CA LEU A 334 -1.41 25.76 -38.06
C LEU A 334 -1.47 25.50 -36.52
N SER A 335 -2.49 24.74 -36.13
CA SER A 335 -2.77 24.04 -34.86
C SER A 335 -1.80 24.12 -33.67
N GLY A 336 -2.31 24.70 -32.57
CA GLY A 336 -2.52 23.98 -31.30
C GLY A 336 -1.37 23.90 -30.31
N TRP A 337 -1.26 24.89 -29.40
CA TRP A 337 -0.86 24.72 -27.99
C TRP A 337 -1.41 25.92 -27.19
N ASP A 338 -2.21 25.64 -26.18
CA ASP A 338 -2.75 26.61 -25.22
C ASP A 338 -1.65 27.01 -24.24
N TYR A 339 -0.95 28.13 -24.49
CA TYR A 339 -0.02 28.73 -23.54
C TYR A 339 -0.72 29.87 -22.81
N ASP A 340 -1.33 29.56 -21.68
CA ASP A 340 -1.88 30.58 -20.78
C ASP A 340 -0.77 31.29 -20.01
N TYR A 341 -0.92 32.62 -19.93
CA TYR A 341 0.05 33.62 -19.47
C TYR A 341 0.14 33.60 -17.92
N GLY A 342 0.84 32.62 -17.35
CA GLY A 342 0.86 32.36 -15.91
C GLY A 342 2.02 32.95 -15.09
N PHE A 343 2.73 33.98 -15.54
CA PHE A 343 3.97 34.44 -14.87
C PHE A 343 3.77 35.27 -13.58
N CYS A 344 2.54 35.68 -13.24
CA CYS A 344 2.25 36.60 -12.12
C CYS A 344 1.44 36.01 -10.95
N SER A 345 1.27 34.69 -10.85
CA SER A 345 0.67 34.08 -9.66
C SER A 345 1.74 33.47 -8.76
N PRO A 346 1.60 33.53 -7.42
CA PRO A 346 2.47 32.77 -6.52
C PRO A 346 2.37 31.29 -6.93
N LYS A 347 3.45 30.74 -7.50
CA LYS A 347 3.48 29.32 -7.89
C LYS A 347 3.45 28.49 -6.61
N THR A 348 2.28 28.04 -6.23
CA THR A 348 2.12 26.98 -5.24
C THR A 348 2.64 25.69 -5.85
N LEU A 349 3.42 24.93 -5.08
CA LEU A 349 3.91 23.61 -5.47
C LEU A 349 2.70 22.72 -5.81
N ARG A 350 2.62 22.25 -7.05
CA ARG A 350 1.59 21.31 -7.51
C ARG A 350 2.11 19.89 -7.30
N CYS A 351 1.30 19.03 -6.71
CA CYS A 351 1.64 17.63 -6.54
C CYS A 351 0.44 16.73 -6.89
N ALA A 352 0.69 15.74 -7.73
CA ALA A 352 -0.30 14.75 -8.17
C ALA A 352 0.28 13.33 -8.01
N PRO A 353 -0.55 12.31 -7.74
CA PRO A 353 -1.99 12.37 -7.43
C PRO A 353 -2.25 12.99 -6.05
N GLU A 354 -3.37 13.70 -5.92
CA GLU A 354 -3.75 14.29 -4.65
C GLU A 354 -4.07 13.20 -3.60
N PRO A 355 -3.68 13.38 -2.33
CA PRO A 355 -4.01 12.47 -1.24
C PRO A 355 -5.53 12.27 -1.12
N ASP A 356 -5.96 11.01 -1.03
CA ASP A 356 -7.36 10.64 -0.94
C ASP A 356 -7.88 10.64 0.50
N ALA A 357 -9.20 10.51 0.67
CA ALA A 357 -9.82 10.47 1.99
C ALA A 357 -9.41 9.22 2.81
N PHE A 358 -8.93 8.16 2.15
CA PHE A 358 -8.52 6.90 2.79
C PHE A 358 -7.08 6.92 3.31
N ASN A 359 -6.21 7.77 2.75
CA ASN A 359 -4.86 8.02 3.20
C ASN A 359 -4.61 9.54 3.39
N PRO A 360 -5.28 10.16 4.39
CA PRO A 360 -5.02 11.56 4.71
C PRO A 360 -3.56 11.73 5.15
N CYS A 361 -2.97 12.90 4.89
CA CYS A 361 -1.60 13.29 5.25
C CYS A 361 -1.36 13.43 6.76
N GLU A 362 -1.74 12.41 7.51
CA GLU A 362 -1.70 12.29 8.95
C GLU A 362 -1.00 10.98 9.29
N ASP A 363 -0.43 10.89 10.49
CA ASP A 363 0.01 9.62 11.04
C ASP A 363 -1.19 8.66 11.22
N ILE A 364 -0.90 7.37 11.41
CA ILE A 364 -1.90 6.29 11.51
C ILE A 364 -3.05 6.67 12.46
N MET A 365 -2.75 7.13 13.67
CA MET A 365 -3.75 7.54 14.66
C MET A 365 -4.19 9.01 14.57
N GLY A 366 -3.36 9.89 13.98
CA GLY A 366 -3.63 11.33 13.81
C GLY A 366 -3.62 12.17 15.09
N TYR A 367 -4.30 11.73 16.15
CA TYR A 367 -4.48 12.50 17.40
C TYR A 367 -3.65 11.98 18.57
N ASP A 368 -3.00 12.88 19.31
CA ASP A 368 -2.17 12.52 20.47
C ASP A 368 -2.94 11.88 21.62
N PHE A 369 -4.18 12.33 21.89
CA PHE A 369 -5.00 11.71 22.95
C PHE A 369 -5.38 10.26 22.59
N LEU A 370 -5.56 9.97 21.30
CA LEU A 370 -5.92 8.64 20.81
C LEU A 370 -4.76 7.67 20.98
N ARG A 371 -3.52 8.15 20.80
CA ARG A 371 -2.29 7.39 21.07
C ARG A 371 -2.14 6.99 22.53
N VAL A 372 -2.43 7.89 23.47
CA VAL A 372 -2.41 7.54 24.90
C VAL A 372 -3.46 6.47 25.21
N LEU A 373 -4.65 6.64 24.64
CA LEU A 373 -5.76 5.74 24.89
C LEU A 373 -5.56 4.35 24.29
N ILE A 374 -5.03 4.22 23.07
CA ILE A 374 -4.83 2.91 22.44
C ILE A 374 -3.84 2.07 23.25
N TRP A 375 -2.77 2.64 23.79
CA TRP A 375 -1.85 1.94 24.68
C TRP A 375 -2.53 1.47 25.97
N LEU A 376 -3.35 2.32 26.58
CA LEU A 376 -4.13 1.95 27.77
C LEU A 376 -5.09 0.79 27.49
N ILE A 377 -5.94 0.92 26.46
CA ILE A 377 -6.94 -0.08 26.09
C ILE A 377 -6.26 -1.40 25.72
N ASN A 378 -5.17 -1.35 24.94
CA ASN A 378 -4.42 -2.52 24.52
C ASN A 378 -3.87 -3.32 25.72
N ILE A 379 -3.19 -2.65 26.66
CA ILE A 379 -2.64 -3.30 27.86
C ILE A 379 -3.76 -3.96 28.67
N LEU A 380 -4.88 -3.26 28.86
CA LEU A 380 -6.03 -3.80 29.59
C LEU A 380 -6.66 -5.00 28.87
N ALA A 381 -6.83 -4.93 27.55
CA ALA A 381 -7.41 -6.00 26.75
C ALA A 381 -6.53 -7.27 26.77
N ILE A 382 -5.22 -7.13 26.56
CA ILE A 382 -4.29 -8.27 26.57
C ILE A 382 -4.22 -8.89 27.98
N MET A 383 -3.92 -8.10 29.01
CA MET A 383 -3.76 -8.64 30.37
C MET A 383 -5.07 -9.21 30.92
N GLY A 384 -6.18 -8.52 30.69
CA GLY A 384 -7.50 -8.93 31.15
C GLY A 384 -7.91 -10.26 30.53
N ASN A 385 -7.91 -10.35 29.20
CA ASN A 385 -8.35 -11.56 28.50
C ASN A 385 -7.40 -12.74 28.68
N LEU A 386 -6.07 -12.50 28.74
CA LEU A 386 -5.10 -13.53 29.09
C LEU A 386 -5.36 -14.08 30.49
N THR A 387 -5.64 -13.21 31.46
CA THR A 387 -5.99 -13.63 32.83
C THR A 387 -7.27 -14.47 32.84
N VAL A 388 -8.32 -14.07 32.11
CA VAL A 388 -9.55 -14.87 32.01
C VAL A 388 -9.27 -16.25 31.41
N LEU A 389 -8.51 -16.33 30.32
CA LEU A 389 -8.11 -17.59 29.69
C LEU A 389 -7.35 -18.48 30.68
N LEU A 390 -6.33 -17.94 31.36
CA LEU A 390 -5.55 -18.67 32.34
C LEU A 390 -6.42 -19.21 33.49
N VAL A 391 -7.28 -18.36 34.07
CA VAL A 391 -8.18 -18.79 35.16
C VAL A 391 -9.14 -19.89 34.70
N LEU A 392 -9.74 -19.75 33.51
CA LEU A 392 -10.72 -20.72 33.01
C LEU A 392 -10.09 -22.05 32.60
N LEU A 393 -8.89 -22.03 32.00
CA LEU A 393 -8.18 -23.23 31.54
C LEU A 393 -7.49 -24.00 32.68
N THR A 394 -7.03 -23.30 33.73
CA THR A 394 -6.36 -23.93 34.89
C THR A 394 -7.32 -24.32 36.02
N SER A 395 -8.60 -23.94 35.92
CA SER A 395 -9.61 -24.29 36.92
C SER A 395 -9.91 -25.79 36.91
N HIS A 396 -9.87 -26.42 38.09
CA HIS A 396 -10.18 -27.86 38.24
C HIS A 396 -11.69 -28.18 38.15
N TYR A 397 -12.55 -27.17 37.94
CA TYR A 397 -13.99 -27.35 37.85
C TYR A 397 -14.42 -27.82 36.45
N LYS A 398 -15.52 -28.57 36.38
CA LYS A 398 -16.07 -29.05 35.09
C LYS A 398 -16.38 -27.89 34.13
N LEU A 399 -15.99 -28.09 32.87
CA LEU A 399 -16.17 -27.13 31.79
C LEU A 399 -17.67 -27.09 31.38
N THR A 400 -18.38 -26.05 31.82
CA THR A 400 -19.78 -25.80 31.46
C THR A 400 -19.86 -25.05 30.13
N VAL A 401 -21.00 -25.12 29.43
CA VAL A 401 -21.18 -24.40 28.15
C VAL A 401 -20.89 -22.90 28.26
N PRO A 402 -21.36 -22.17 29.27
CA PRO A 402 -21.00 -20.75 29.42
C PRO A 402 -19.50 -20.52 29.62
N ARG A 403 -18.80 -21.38 30.35
CA ARG A 403 -17.34 -21.27 30.55
C ARG A 403 -16.57 -21.53 29.26
N PHE A 404 -17.04 -22.49 28.47
CA PHE A 404 -16.49 -22.76 27.14
C PHE A 404 -16.66 -21.55 26.20
N LEU A 405 -17.86 -20.96 26.15
CA LEU A 405 -18.11 -19.80 25.30
C LEU A 405 -17.32 -18.56 25.76
N MET A 406 -17.22 -18.31 27.08
CA MET A 406 -16.37 -17.24 27.63
C MET A 406 -14.89 -17.43 27.26
N CYS A 407 -14.38 -18.67 27.22
CA CYS A 407 -13.01 -18.95 26.79
C CYS A 407 -12.78 -18.56 25.32
N ASN A 408 -13.74 -18.85 24.43
CA ASN A 408 -13.65 -18.48 23.03
C ASN A 408 -13.72 -16.94 22.85
N LEU A 409 -14.59 -16.27 23.60
CA LEU A 409 -14.72 -14.81 23.56
C LEU A 409 -13.43 -14.13 24.04
N SER A 410 -12.87 -14.56 25.17
CA SER A 410 -11.58 -14.03 25.66
C SER A 410 -10.42 -14.32 24.70
N PHE A 411 -10.45 -15.42 23.95
CA PHE A 411 -9.45 -15.67 22.91
C PHE A 411 -9.58 -14.68 21.73
N ALA A 412 -10.80 -14.44 21.25
CA ALA A 412 -11.05 -13.46 20.19
C ALA A 412 -10.61 -12.06 20.63
N ASP A 413 -10.99 -11.64 21.84
CA ASP A 413 -10.64 -10.33 22.40
C ASP A 413 -9.13 -10.18 22.68
N PHE A 414 -8.43 -11.28 23.02
CA PHE A 414 -6.97 -11.28 23.09
C PHE A 414 -6.33 -11.06 21.71
N CYS A 415 -6.84 -11.70 20.65
CA CYS A 415 -6.37 -11.48 19.28
C CYS A 415 -6.61 -10.03 18.83
N MET A 416 -7.73 -9.43 19.24
CA MET A 416 -8.01 -8.02 19.01
C MET A 416 -6.98 -7.11 19.70
N GLY A 417 -6.55 -7.47 20.91
CA GLY A 417 -5.44 -6.80 21.61
C GLY A 417 -4.12 -6.88 20.84
N LEU A 418 -3.76 -8.04 20.28
CA LEU A 418 -2.54 -8.20 19.45
C LEU A 418 -2.57 -7.31 18.20
N TYR A 419 -3.73 -7.18 17.56
CA TYR A 419 -3.93 -6.25 16.45
C TYR A 419 -3.67 -4.79 16.88
N LEU A 420 -4.27 -4.34 17.99
CA LEU A 420 -4.04 -2.98 18.50
C LEU A 420 -2.57 -2.73 18.88
N LEU A 421 -1.89 -3.74 19.43
CA LEU A 421 -0.47 -3.67 19.74
C LEU A 421 0.38 -3.47 18.49
N LEU A 422 0.08 -4.18 17.40
CA LEU A 422 0.75 -4.02 16.10
C LEU A 422 0.61 -2.58 15.59
N ILE A 423 -0.63 -2.07 15.55
CA ILE A 423 -0.92 -0.72 15.06
C ILE A 423 -0.24 0.34 15.94
N ALA A 424 -0.34 0.22 17.26
CA ALA A 424 0.28 1.17 18.20
C ALA A 424 1.81 1.17 18.12
N SER A 425 2.42 0.01 17.86
CA SER A 425 3.88 -0.12 17.70
C SER A 425 4.36 0.60 16.44
N VAL A 426 3.66 0.43 15.32
CA VAL A 426 4.02 1.07 14.04
C VAL A 426 3.79 2.57 14.10
N ASP A 427 2.65 3.03 14.64
CA ASP A 427 2.37 4.46 14.81
C ASP A 427 3.47 5.16 15.64
N SER A 428 3.96 4.48 16.69
CA SER A 428 5.07 5.00 17.50
C SER A 428 6.40 5.05 16.75
N GLN A 429 6.68 4.12 15.83
CA GLN A 429 7.94 4.07 15.08
C GLN A 429 7.98 5.09 13.93
N THR A 430 6.84 5.31 13.27
CA THR A 430 6.76 6.16 12.07
C THR A 430 6.29 7.59 12.37
N ARG A 431 6.32 7.99 13.65
CA ARG A 431 5.74 9.26 14.12
C ARG A 431 6.28 10.47 13.35
N GLY A 432 5.38 11.28 12.79
CA GLY A 432 5.71 12.52 12.07
C GLY A 432 6.31 12.29 10.67
N GLN A 433 6.52 11.04 10.26
CA GLN A 433 7.07 10.70 8.95
C GLN A 433 6.31 9.54 8.28
N TYR A 434 5.09 9.24 8.74
CA TYR A 434 4.32 8.10 8.23
C TYR A 434 4.14 8.13 6.72
N TYR A 435 4.00 9.30 6.10
CA TYR A 435 3.85 9.45 4.65
C TYR A 435 4.96 8.73 3.82
N ASN A 436 6.19 8.66 4.35
CA ASN A 436 7.34 8.02 3.71
C ASN A 436 7.44 6.51 4.04
N TYR A 437 6.77 6.05 5.09
CA TYR A 437 6.71 4.65 5.50
C TYR A 437 5.37 3.98 5.17
N ALA A 438 4.37 4.76 4.72
CA ALA A 438 3.01 4.31 4.48
C ALA A 438 2.97 3.16 3.48
N ILE A 439 3.69 3.30 2.35
CA ILE A 439 3.73 2.27 1.30
C ILE A 439 4.43 1.00 1.80
N ASP A 440 5.54 1.12 2.53
CA ASP A 440 6.24 -0.03 3.12
C ASP A 440 5.37 -0.78 4.14
N TRP A 441 4.61 -0.05 4.96
CA TRP A 441 3.66 -0.63 5.91
C TRP A 441 2.49 -1.30 5.20
N GLN A 442 1.78 -0.56 4.33
CA GLN A 442 0.58 -1.01 3.65
C GLN A 442 0.85 -2.21 2.74
N THR A 443 1.97 -2.20 1.99
CA THR A 443 2.36 -3.32 1.11
C THR A 443 3.11 -4.44 1.83
N GLY A 444 3.50 -4.22 3.10
CA GLY A 444 4.24 -5.17 3.90
C GLY A 444 3.36 -6.26 4.53
N SER A 445 3.99 -7.36 4.94
CA SER A 445 3.32 -8.47 5.63
C SER A 445 2.71 -8.07 6.98
N GLY A 446 3.22 -7.01 7.62
CA GLY A 446 2.70 -6.48 8.87
C GLY A 446 1.25 -6.00 8.76
N CYS A 447 0.91 -5.28 7.69
CA CYS A 447 -0.46 -4.82 7.46
C CYS A 447 -1.40 -5.99 7.12
N SER A 448 -0.93 -6.97 6.34
CA SER A 448 -1.68 -8.21 6.08
C SER A 448 -1.99 -8.99 7.37
N ALA A 449 -1.01 -9.12 8.28
CA ALA A 449 -1.21 -9.76 9.58
C ALA A 449 -2.18 -8.98 10.47
N ALA A 450 -2.06 -7.65 10.52
CA ALA A 450 -2.98 -6.79 11.25
C ALA A 450 -4.42 -6.92 10.73
N GLY A 451 -4.60 -6.90 9.40
CA GLY A 451 -5.88 -7.11 8.72
C GLY A 451 -6.51 -8.47 9.00
N PHE A 452 -5.69 -9.54 9.02
CA PHE A 452 -6.15 -10.86 9.42
C PHE A 452 -6.64 -10.86 10.87
N PHE A 453 -5.82 -10.38 11.82
CA PHE A 453 -6.18 -10.39 13.25
C PHE A 453 -7.43 -9.57 13.55
N THR A 454 -7.59 -8.39 12.95
CA THR A 454 -8.77 -7.53 13.22
C THR A 454 -10.05 -8.18 12.73
N VAL A 455 -10.09 -8.70 11.49
CA VAL A 455 -11.29 -9.35 10.93
C VAL A 455 -11.57 -10.68 11.63
N PHE A 456 -10.54 -11.50 11.85
CA PHE A 456 -10.71 -12.78 12.54
C PHE A 456 -11.25 -12.58 13.96
N ALA A 457 -10.65 -11.66 14.72
CA ALA A 457 -11.04 -11.38 16.10
C ALA A 457 -12.44 -10.79 16.19
N SER A 458 -12.79 -9.83 15.33
CA SER A 458 -14.10 -9.18 15.37
C SER A 458 -15.22 -10.15 15.01
N GLU A 459 -15.06 -10.91 13.93
CA GLU A 459 -16.09 -11.84 13.46
C GLU A 459 -16.27 -12.99 14.46
N LEU A 460 -15.18 -13.51 15.04
CA LEU A 460 -15.26 -14.55 16.06
C LEU A 460 -15.91 -14.03 17.34
N SER A 461 -15.63 -12.79 17.73
CA SER A 461 -16.22 -12.15 18.91
C SER A 461 -17.72 -11.94 18.74
N VAL A 462 -18.16 -11.37 17.60
CA VAL A 462 -19.59 -11.17 17.28
C VAL A 462 -20.35 -12.50 17.19
N TYR A 463 -19.76 -13.51 16.54
CA TYR A 463 -20.34 -14.86 16.50
C TYR A 463 -20.49 -15.44 17.90
N THR A 464 -19.44 -15.37 18.71
CA THR A 464 -19.44 -15.93 20.07
C THR A 464 -20.44 -15.21 20.98
N LEU A 465 -20.54 -13.87 20.89
CA LEU A 465 -21.55 -13.09 21.60
C LEU A 465 -22.97 -13.51 21.20
N THR A 466 -23.22 -13.70 19.91
CA THR A 466 -24.52 -14.19 19.41
C THR A 466 -24.85 -15.57 20.01
N VAL A 467 -23.88 -16.49 20.07
CA VAL A 467 -24.09 -17.82 20.69
C VAL A 467 -24.29 -17.73 22.20
N ILE A 468 -23.56 -16.85 22.91
CA ILE A 468 -23.75 -16.60 24.34
C ILE A 468 -25.18 -16.09 24.59
N THR A 469 -25.65 -15.12 23.83
CA THR A 469 -26.99 -14.55 24.01
C THR A 469 -28.10 -15.56 23.74
N LEU A 470 -27.95 -16.40 22.71
CA LEU A 470 -28.86 -17.52 22.44
C LEU A 470 -28.84 -18.57 23.55
N GLU A 471 -27.67 -18.94 24.07
CA GLU A 471 -27.54 -19.86 25.21
C GLU A 471 -28.26 -19.32 26.45
N ARG A 472 -28.09 -18.02 26.72
CA ARG A 472 -28.74 -17.34 27.85
C ARG A 472 -30.24 -17.29 27.69
N TRP A 473 -30.72 -16.89 26.52
CA TRP A 473 -32.15 -16.86 26.23
C TRP A 473 -32.76 -18.26 26.39
N HIS A 474 -32.17 -19.28 25.77
CA HIS A 474 -32.64 -20.65 25.86
C HIS A 474 -32.67 -21.16 27.32
N THR A 475 -31.61 -20.90 28.09
CA THR A 475 -31.53 -21.39 29.47
C THR A 475 -32.52 -20.69 30.40
N ILE A 476 -32.81 -19.40 30.17
CA ILE A 476 -33.77 -18.63 30.98
C ILE A 476 -35.20 -19.01 30.63
N THR A 477 -35.53 -19.07 29.33
CA THR A 477 -36.90 -19.38 28.87
C THR A 477 -37.29 -20.84 29.17
N TYR A 478 -36.35 -21.78 29.05
CA TYR A 478 -36.60 -23.21 29.30
C TYR A 478 -36.06 -23.70 30.65
N ALA A 479 -35.86 -22.80 31.61
CA ALA A 479 -35.31 -23.12 32.94
C ALA A 479 -36.10 -24.22 33.69
N VAL A 480 -37.38 -24.40 33.34
CA VAL A 480 -38.34 -25.32 34.00
C VAL A 480 -38.31 -26.75 33.42
N GLN A 481 -37.74 -26.98 32.23
CA GLN A 481 -37.68 -28.31 31.61
C GLN A 481 -36.24 -28.86 31.64
N LEU A 482 -35.98 -29.88 32.48
CA LEU A 482 -34.63 -30.40 32.72
C LEU A 482 -33.97 -31.08 31.50
N ASP A 483 -34.74 -31.53 30.51
CA ASP A 483 -34.24 -32.35 29.40
C ASP A 483 -33.72 -31.56 28.18
N GLN A 484 -33.98 -30.25 28.07
CA GLN A 484 -33.63 -29.45 26.89
C GLN A 484 -32.35 -28.61 27.02
N LYS A 485 -31.55 -28.76 28.09
CA LYS A 485 -30.37 -27.91 28.30
C LYS A 485 -29.29 -28.13 27.23
N LEU A 486 -28.79 -27.02 26.66
CA LEU A 486 -27.63 -27.01 25.75
C LEU A 486 -26.42 -27.66 26.44
N ARG A 487 -25.95 -28.77 25.87
CA ARG A 487 -24.78 -29.52 26.37
C ARG A 487 -23.54 -29.17 25.55
N LEU A 488 -22.37 -29.41 26.14
CA LEU A 488 -21.08 -29.15 25.49
C LEU A 488 -20.94 -29.86 24.13
N ARG A 489 -21.56 -31.04 23.98
CA ARG A 489 -21.60 -31.79 22.70
C ARG A 489 -22.22 -31.02 21.54
N HIS A 490 -23.17 -30.12 21.81
CA HIS A 490 -23.76 -29.25 20.78
C HIS A 490 -22.98 -27.94 20.63
N ALA A 491 -22.42 -27.40 21.72
CA ALA A 491 -21.68 -26.14 21.69
C ALA A 491 -20.35 -26.24 20.91
N ILE A 492 -19.65 -27.37 20.98
CA ILE A 492 -18.38 -27.59 20.26
C ILE A 492 -18.55 -27.46 18.73
N PRO A 493 -19.45 -28.21 18.06
CA PRO A 493 -19.60 -28.09 16.60
C PRO A 493 -20.11 -26.71 16.17
N ILE A 494 -20.97 -26.06 16.98
CA ILE A 494 -21.41 -24.67 16.72
C ILE A 494 -20.19 -23.73 16.70
N MET A 495 -19.33 -23.80 17.72
CA MET A 495 -18.14 -22.96 17.77
C MET A 495 -17.15 -23.31 16.65
N LEU A 496 -16.95 -24.59 16.31
CA LEU A 496 -16.10 -24.96 15.17
C LEU A 496 -16.58 -24.32 13.86
N GLY A 497 -17.90 -24.24 13.64
CA GLY A 497 -18.48 -23.51 12.51
C GLY A 497 -18.12 -22.02 12.53
N GLY A 498 -18.23 -21.37 13.69
CA GLY A 498 -17.81 -19.97 13.88
C GLY A 498 -16.33 -19.73 13.60
N TRP A 499 -15.45 -20.61 14.09
CA TRP A 499 -14.01 -20.54 13.81
C TRP A 499 -13.70 -20.66 12.33
N LEU A 500 -14.28 -21.66 11.65
CA LEU A 500 -14.09 -21.84 10.20
C LEU A 500 -14.58 -20.62 9.41
N PHE A 501 -15.73 -20.07 9.79
CA PHE A 501 -16.29 -18.87 9.17
C PHE A 501 -15.38 -17.64 9.36
N SER A 502 -14.97 -17.33 10.59
CA SER A 502 -14.13 -16.18 10.88
C SER A 502 -12.75 -16.29 10.23
N THR A 503 -12.16 -17.48 10.21
CA THR A 503 -10.90 -17.73 9.49
C THR A 503 -11.08 -17.58 7.99
N LEU A 504 -12.16 -18.12 7.41
CA LEU A 504 -12.44 -18.00 5.98
C LEU A 504 -12.51 -16.53 5.58
N ILE A 505 -13.33 -15.72 6.26
CA ILE A 505 -13.50 -14.30 5.93
C ILE A 505 -12.19 -13.53 6.10
N ALA A 506 -11.41 -13.80 7.15
CA ALA A 506 -10.12 -13.14 7.37
C ALA A 506 -9.05 -13.52 6.33
N VAL A 507 -9.16 -14.69 5.70
CA VAL A 507 -8.21 -15.14 4.65
C VAL A 507 -8.60 -14.61 3.27
N LEU A 508 -9.88 -14.32 3.00
CA LEU A 508 -10.33 -13.89 1.66
C LEU A 508 -9.55 -12.67 1.11
N PRO A 509 -9.28 -11.58 1.88
CA PRO A 509 -8.48 -10.47 1.37
C PRO A 509 -7.00 -10.81 1.16
N LEU A 510 -6.48 -11.88 1.79
CA LEU A 510 -5.10 -12.33 1.58
C LEU A 510 -4.94 -13.11 0.27
N VAL A 511 -6.01 -13.73 -0.23
CA VAL A 511 -6.02 -14.49 -1.50
C VAL A 511 -6.50 -13.65 -2.70
N GLY A 512 -6.67 -12.34 -2.52
CA GLY A 512 -6.99 -11.40 -3.60
C GLY A 512 -8.47 -11.15 -3.87
N VAL A 513 -9.38 -11.54 -2.96
CA VAL A 513 -10.81 -11.19 -3.04
C VAL A 513 -11.07 -9.74 -2.64
N SER A 514 -10.26 -9.21 -1.73
CA SER A 514 -10.26 -7.80 -1.32
C SER A 514 -8.84 -7.41 -0.93
N ASN A 515 -8.64 -6.22 -0.37
CA ASN A 515 -7.33 -5.72 0.00
C ASN A 515 -7.34 -5.07 1.39
N TYR A 516 -6.35 -5.42 2.23
CA TYR A 516 -6.09 -4.71 3.50
C TYR A 516 -5.21 -3.46 3.31
N ILE A 517 -4.64 -3.27 2.13
CA ILE A 517 -3.57 -2.30 1.85
C ILE A 517 -4.10 -0.86 1.74
N LYS A 518 -5.39 -0.67 1.44
CA LYS A 518 -5.97 0.64 1.08
C LYS A 518 -5.94 1.67 2.22
N VAL A 519 -6.18 1.25 3.45
CA VAL A 519 -6.23 2.14 4.62
C VAL A 519 -5.08 1.87 5.58
N SER A 520 -4.56 2.90 6.24
CA SER A 520 -3.40 2.80 7.15
C SER A 520 -3.58 1.83 8.33
N ILE A 521 -4.83 1.61 8.73
CA ILE A 521 -5.25 0.73 9.85
C ILE A 521 -5.49 -0.72 9.39
N CYS A 522 -5.29 -1.02 8.10
CA CYS A 522 -5.34 -2.38 7.53
C CYS A 522 -6.72 -3.06 7.55
N LEU A 523 -7.80 -2.28 7.43
CA LEU A 523 -9.16 -2.79 7.29
C LEU A 523 -9.53 -3.01 5.82
N PRO A 524 -10.38 -4.00 5.51
CA PRO A 524 -10.81 -4.23 4.15
C PRO A 524 -11.93 -3.23 3.80
N MET A 525 -11.52 -2.05 3.33
CA MET A 525 -12.43 -0.95 2.93
C MET A 525 -12.37 -0.67 1.42
N ASP A 526 -11.84 -1.62 0.66
CA ASP A 526 -11.70 -1.50 -0.79
C ASP A 526 -13.07 -1.60 -1.49
N VAL A 527 -13.41 -0.57 -2.25
CA VAL A 527 -14.67 -0.46 -3.01
C VAL A 527 -14.43 -0.19 -4.50
N GLU A 528 -13.19 -0.29 -4.97
CA GLU A 528 -12.86 -0.03 -6.38
C GLU A 528 -13.36 -1.14 -7.30
N THR A 529 -13.28 -2.39 -6.84
CA THR A 529 -13.75 -3.55 -7.59
C THR A 529 -15.11 -4.04 -7.07
N THR A 530 -15.92 -4.57 -7.98
CA THR A 530 -17.23 -5.17 -7.64
C THR A 530 -17.08 -6.33 -6.66
N LEU A 531 -16.00 -7.11 -6.79
CA LEU A 531 -15.71 -8.26 -5.96
C LEU A 531 -15.33 -7.83 -4.52
N SER A 532 -14.46 -6.82 -4.37
CA SER A 532 -14.14 -6.20 -3.07
C SER A 532 -15.41 -5.61 -2.43
N GLN A 533 -16.25 -4.92 -3.20
CA GLN A 533 -17.49 -4.32 -2.70
C GLN A 533 -18.48 -5.37 -2.16
N VAL A 534 -18.69 -6.47 -2.88
CA VAL A 534 -19.56 -7.57 -2.43
C VAL A 534 -19.03 -8.19 -1.13
N TYR A 535 -17.71 -8.38 -1.03
CA TYR A 535 -17.08 -8.88 0.20
C TYR A 535 -17.35 -7.96 1.40
N VAL A 536 -17.10 -6.65 1.27
CA VAL A 536 -17.32 -5.68 2.35
C VAL A 536 -18.80 -5.65 2.74
N LEU A 537 -19.72 -5.64 1.77
CA LEU A 537 -21.17 -5.69 2.03
C LEU A 537 -21.59 -6.97 2.75
N THR A 538 -20.98 -8.11 2.43
CA THR A 538 -21.28 -9.40 3.09
C THR A 538 -20.95 -9.35 4.58
N ILE A 539 -19.78 -8.80 4.94
CA ILE A 539 -19.37 -8.61 6.34
C ILE A 539 -20.32 -7.65 7.06
N LEU A 540 -20.66 -6.53 6.43
CA LEU A 540 -21.58 -5.54 7.03
C LEU A 540 -22.97 -6.16 7.28
N ILE A 541 -23.51 -6.90 6.31
CA ILE A 541 -24.81 -7.57 6.44
C ILE A 541 -24.78 -8.62 7.57
N PHE A 542 -23.73 -9.43 7.64
CA PHE A 542 -23.59 -10.42 8.70
C PHE A 542 -23.61 -9.78 10.10
N ASN A 543 -22.86 -8.69 10.28
CA ASN A 543 -22.83 -7.95 11.54
C ASN A 543 -24.19 -7.33 11.89
N VAL A 544 -24.92 -6.79 10.91
CA VAL A 544 -26.30 -6.28 11.13
C VAL A 544 -27.27 -7.39 11.51
N VAL A 545 -27.18 -8.56 10.86
CA VAL A 545 -28.03 -9.72 11.19
C VAL A 545 -27.75 -10.21 12.62
N ALA A 546 -26.47 -10.33 13.00
CA ALA A 546 -26.07 -10.70 14.35
C ALA A 546 -26.64 -9.71 15.39
N PHE A 547 -26.55 -8.41 15.12
CA PHE A 547 -27.13 -7.36 15.99
C PHE A 547 -28.66 -7.51 16.15
N ILE A 548 -29.39 -7.77 15.07
CA ILE A 548 -30.84 -7.98 15.12
C ILE A 548 -31.19 -9.23 15.96
N ILE A 549 -30.46 -10.34 15.78
CA ILE A 549 -30.66 -11.57 16.55
C ILE A 549 -30.46 -11.30 18.05
N ILE A 550 -29.36 -10.63 18.39
CA ILE A 550 -29.04 -10.24 19.76
C ILE A 550 -30.16 -9.39 20.36
N CYS A 551 -30.62 -8.36 19.64
CA CYS A 551 -31.72 -7.50 20.08
C CYS A 551 -33.03 -8.29 20.30
N ALA A 552 -33.40 -9.16 19.37
CA ALA A 552 -34.59 -9.99 19.49
C ALA A 552 -34.52 -10.93 20.71
N CYS A 553 -33.38 -11.59 20.92
CA CYS A 553 -33.15 -12.44 22.09
C CYS A 553 -33.27 -11.65 23.39
N TYR A 554 -32.72 -10.44 23.43
CA TYR A 554 -32.78 -9.59 24.61
C TYR A 554 -34.19 -9.10 24.93
N ILE A 555 -34.98 -8.72 23.93
CA ILE A 555 -36.39 -8.37 24.12
C ILE A 555 -37.15 -9.57 24.73
N LYS A 556 -36.91 -10.79 24.22
CA LYS A 556 -37.53 -12.01 24.75
C LYS A 556 -37.09 -12.34 26.18
N ILE A 557 -35.82 -12.16 26.52
CA ILE A 557 -35.31 -12.34 27.89
C ILE A 557 -35.94 -11.30 28.83
N TYR A 558 -36.04 -10.04 28.41
CA TYR A 558 -36.63 -8.97 29.22
C TYR A 558 -38.09 -9.30 29.60
N PHE A 559 -38.90 -9.70 28.61
CA PHE A 559 -40.27 -10.13 28.87
C PHE A 559 -40.35 -11.40 29.75
N ALA A 560 -39.45 -12.36 29.56
CA ALA A 560 -39.40 -13.57 30.40
C ALA A 560 -39.05 -13.25 31.87
N VAL A 561 -38.20 -12.24 32.12
CA VAL A 561 -37.83 -11.80 33.48
C VAL A 561 -38.94 -10.96 34.12
N GLN A 562 -39.71 -10.21 33.32
CA GLN A 562 -40.79 -9.35 33.81
C GLN A 562 -42.09 -10.12 34.12
N ASN A 563 -42.23 -11.38 33.67
CA ASN A 563 -43.36 -12.25 33.99
C ASN A 563 -43.08 -13.09 35.26
N PRO A 564 -43.61 -12.70 36.44
CA PRO A 564 -43.30 -13.36 37.71
C PRO A 564 -43.90 -14.77 37.87
N GLU A 565 -44.90 -15.17 37.08
CA GLU A 565 -45.53 -16.50 37.18
C GLU A 565 -44.61 -17.66 36.76
N LEU A 566 -43.54 -17.40 35.99
CA LEU A 566 -42.59 -18.41 35.53
C LEU A 566 -41.35 -18.59 36.44
N MET A 567 -41.11 -17.69 37.40
CA MET A 567 -39.86 -17.64 38.18
C MET A 567 -40.13 -17.63 39.68
N ALA A 568 -40.35 -18.83 40.24
CA ALA A 568 -40.45 -19.02 41.69
C ALA A 568 -39.04 -18.98 42.33
N THR A 569 -38.56 -17.80 42.76
CA THR A 569 -37.74 -17.53 43.98
C THR A 569 -37.02 -16.16 43.90
N ASN A 570 -37.08 -15.35 44.97
CA ASN A 570 -36.42 -14.02 45.12
C ASN A 570 -34.88 -13.97 44.95
N LYS A 571 -34.19 -15.12 44.87
CA LYS A 571 -32.74 -15.19 44.60
C LYS A 571 -32.43 -15.14 43.11
N ASP A 572 -33.35 -15.59 42.27
CA ASP A 572 -33.15 -15.70 40.82
C ASP A 572 -33.38 -14.35 40.12
N THR A 573 -34.24 -13.48 40.66
CA THR A 573 -34.40 -12.08 40.20
C THR A 573 -33.14 -11.23 40.39
N LYS A 574 -32.39 -11.43 41.48
CA LYS A 574 -31.07 -10.79 41.69
C LYS A 574 -30.00 -11.31 40.73
N ILE A 575 -30.12 -12.55 40.25
CA ILE A 575 -29.20 -13.15 39.27
C ILE A 575 -29.57 -12.67 37.86
N ALA A 576 -30.86 -12.63 37.51
CA ALA A 576 -31.38 -12.10 36.26
C ALA A 576 -31.05 -10.61 36.06
N LYS A 577 -31.19 -9.76 37.09
CA LYS A 577 -30.80 -8.33 37.02
C LYS A 577 -29.30 -8.13 36.76
N LYS A 578 -28.45 -9.03 37.27
CA LYS A 578 -26.99 -8.99 37.00
C LYS A 578 -26.65 -9.46 35.59
N MET A 579 -27.39 -10.44 35.05
CA MET A 579 -27.29 -10.82 33.65
C MET A 579 -27.76 -9.69 32.72
N ALA A 580 -28.84 -8.98 33.07
CA ALA A 580 -29.32 -7.84 32.29
C ALA A 580 -28.31 -6.67 32.19
N ILE A 581 -27.51 -6.41 33.22
CA ILE A 581 -26.46 -5.38 33.22
C ILE A 581 -25.26 -5.78 32.34
N LEU A 582 -24.84 -7.05 32.43
CA LEU A 582 -23.84 -7.63 31.52
C LEU A 582 -24.29 -7.45 30.06
N ILE A 583 -25.55 -7.82 29.79
CA ILE A 583 -26.23 -7.74 28.49
C ILE A 583 -26.34 -6.31 27.94
N PHE A 584 -26.64 -5.32 28.79
CA PHE A 584 -26.75 -3.92 28.37
C PHE A 584 -25.40 -3.30 28.00
N THR A 585 -24.32 -3.74 28.67
CA THR A 585 -22.97 -3.24 28.39
C THR A 585 -22.51 -3.71 27.01
N ASP A 586 -22.76 -4.97 26.67
CA ASP A 586 -22.48 -5.56 25.34
C ASP A 586 -23.30 -4.89 24.21
N PHE A 587 -24.55 -4.49 24.49
CA PHE A 587 -25.37 -3.73 23.54
C PHE A 587 -24.81 -2.32 23.29
N THR A 588 -24.40 -1.62 24.35
CA THR A 588 -23.92 -0.24 24.27
C THR A 588 -22.63 -0.13 23.45
N CYS A 589 -21.78 -1.15 23.47
CA CYS A 589 -20.58 -1.18 22.62
C CYS A 589 -20.84 -1.65 21.18
N MET A 590 -21.91 -2.43 20.92
CA MET A 590 -22.25 -2.91 19.57
C MET A 590 -23.15 -1.94 18.77
N ALA A 591 -23.94 -1.10 19.45
CA ALA A 591 -24.88 -0.19 18.80
C ALA A 591 -24.20 0.88 17.90
N PRO A 592 -23.11 1.56 18.31
CA PRO A 592 -22.42 2.52 17.44
C PRO A 592 -21.86 1.86 16.18
N ILE A 593 -21.23 0.69 16.32
CA ILE A 593 -20.64 -0.06 15.19
C ILE A 593 -21.74 -0.42 14.17
N SER A 594 -22.87 -0.94 14.66
CA SER A 594 -24.00 -1.32 13.82
C SER A 594 -24.66 -0.12 13.14
N PHE A 595 -24.78 1.01 13.83
CA PHE A 595 -25.32 2.26 13.26
C PHE A 595 -24.49 2.77 12.08
N PHE A 596 -23.16 2.77 12.20
CA PHE A 596 -22.28 3.20 11.11
C PHE A 596 -22.21 2.17 9.99
N ALA A 597 -22.25 0.87 10.31
CA ALA A 597 -22.34 -0.19 9.30
C ALA A 597 -23.59 -0.02 8.42
N ILE A 598 -24.74 0.31 9.04
CA ILE A 598 -26.00 0.58 8.33
C ILE A 598 -25.90 1.86 7.49
N SER A 599 -25.35 2.94 8.05
CA SER A 599 -25.17 4.21 7.32
C SER A 599 -24.28 4.04 6.07
N ALA A 600 -23.22 3.24 6.19
CA ALA A 600 -22.36 2.89 5.07
C ALA A 600 -23.08 2.03 4.01
N ALA A 601 -23.90 1.05 4.44
CA ALA A 601 -24.69 0.22 3.53
C ALA A 601 -25.68 1.04 2.69
N PHE A 602 -26.24 2.11 3.25
CA PHE A 602 -27.13 3.04 2.54
C PHE A 602 -26.40 4.08 1.66
N LYS A 603 -25.07 3.99 1.52
CA LYS A 603 -24.23 4.95 0.78
C LYS A 603 -24.34 6.40 1.30
N VAL A 604 -24.69 6.59 2.57
CA VAL A 604 -24.68 7.89 3.24
C VAL A 604 -23.66 7.82 4.39
N PRO A 605 -22.34 7.84 4.10
CA PRO A 605 -21.33 7.84 5.15
C PRO A 605 -21.40 9.18 5.91
N LEU A 606 -22.01 9.15 7.09
CA LEU A 606 -22.17 10.33 7.96
C LEU A 606 -20.85 10.80 8.60
N ILE A 607 -19.75 10.05 8.41
CA ILE A 607 -18.44 10.29 9.02
C ILE A 607 -17.35 10.12 7.97
N THR A 608 -16.43 11.09 7.91
CA THR A 608 -15.21 11.00 7.10
C THR A 608 -14.28 9.91 7.65
N VAL A 609 -13.48 9.26 6.80
CA VAL A 609 -12.56 8.19 7.21
C VAL A 609 -11.67 8.62 8.39
N THR A 610 -11.20 9.88 8.40
CA THR A 610 -10.44 10.47 9.52
C THR A 610 -11.20 10.47 10.85
N ASN A 611 -12.46 10.88 10.85
CA ASN A 611 -13.29 10.91 12.07
C ASN A 611 -13.77 9.50 12.47
N SER A 612 -13.80 8.56 11.52
CA SER A 612 -14.11 7.15 11.82
C SER A 612 -13.02 6.46 12.64
N LYS A 613 -11.78 6.98 12.62
CA LYS A 613 -10.67 6.49 13.47
C LYS A 613 -11.05 6.55 14.96
N VAL A 614 -11.76 7.60 15.39
CA VAL A 614 -12.26 7.75 16.76
C VAL A 614 -13.18 6.59 17.12
N LEU A 615 -14.12 6.23 16.24
CA LEU A 615 -15.03 5.12 16.46
C LEU A 615 -14.32 3.76 16.51
N LEU A 616 -13.32 3.59 15.64
CA LEU A 616 -12.62 2.33 15.47
C LEU A 616 -11.54 2.09 16.53
N VAL A 617 -11.08 3.12 17.22
CA VAL A 617 -10.07 3.01 18.28
C VAL A 617 -10.70 3.10 19.68
N LEU A 618 -11.80 3.83 19.85
CA LEU A 618 -12.57 3.85 21.10
C LEU A 618 -13.59 2.72 21.14
N PHE A 619 -14.64 2.76 20.32
CA PHE A 619 -15.81 1.90 20.53
C PHE A 619 -15.57 0.46 20.10
N TYR A 620 -14.82 0.26 19.02
CA TYR A 620 -14.54 -1.08 18.47
C TYR A 620 -13.79 -1.99 19.46
N PRO A 621 -12.76 -1.52 20.22
CA PRO A 621 -12.06 -2.38 21.18
C PRO A 621 -12.51 -2.23 22.64
N ILE A 622 -13.36 -1.24 22.99
CA ILE A 622 -13.91 -1.09 24.34
C ILE A 622 -14.68 -2.34 24.77
N ASN A 623 -15.40 -3.00 23.85
CA ASN A 623 -16.08 -4.26 24.13
C ASN A 623 -15.09 -5.32 24.65
N SER A 624 -14.01 -5.56 23.91
CA SER A 624 -12.97 -6.52 24.24
C SER A 624 -12.24 -6.19 25.55
N CYS A 625 -12.11 -4.91 25.89
CA CYS A 625 -11.53 -4.46 27.15
C CYS A 625 -12.50 -4.63 28.34
N ALA A 626 -13.80 -4.40 28.16
CA ALA A 626 -14.79 -4.43 29.24
C ALA A 626 -15.11 -5.88 29.70
N ASN A 627 -15.10 -6.84 28.79
CA ASN A 627 -15.49 -8.24 29.02
C ASN A 627 -14.83 -8.87 30.27
N PRO A 628 -13.49 -8.86 30.44
CA PRO A 628 -12.83 -9.36 31.65
C PRO A 628 -13.33 -8.74 32.96
N PHE A 629 -13.56 -7.43 32.98
CA PHE A 629 -14.03 -6.73 34.19
C PHE A 629 -15.47 -7.10 34.52
N LEU A 630 -16.32 -7.23 33.51
CA LEU A 630 -17.69 -7.67 33.71
C LEU A 630 -17.75 -9.07 34.30
N TYR A 631 -16.92 -10.01 33.84
CA TYR A 631 -16.81 -11.34 34.45
C TYR A 631 -16.26 -11.29 35.87
N ALA A 632 -15.21 -10.50 36.10
CA ALA A 632 -14.58 -10.34 37.40
C ALA A 632 -15.51 -9.71 38.44
N ILE A 633 -16.38 -8.76 38.07
CA ILE A 633 -17.27 -8.06 39.00
C ILE A 633 -18.55 -8.85 39.24
N PHE A 634 -19.14 -9.44 38.20
CA PHE A 634 -20.48 -10.03 38.28
C PHE A 634 -20.48 -11.54 38.55
N THR A 635 -19.37 -12.25 38.31
CA THR A 635 -19.31 -13.72 38.45
C THR A 635 -18.54 -14.15 39.70
N LYS A 636 -19.26 -14.41 40.81
CA LYS A 636 -18.64 -14.87 42.09
C LYS A 636 -17.82 -16.16 41.96
N ALA A 637 -18.21 -17.06 41.07
CA ALA A 637 -17.45 -18.29 40.80
C ALA A 637 -16.09 -17.97 40.15
N PHE A 638 -16.04 -16.98 39.26
CA PHE A 638 -14.80 -16.52 38.63
C PHE A 638 -13.91 -15.78 39.63
N GLN A 639 -14.47 -14.89 40.45
CA GLN A 639 -13.73 -14.21 41.54
C GLN A 639 -13.02 -15.21 42.45
N ARG A 640 -13.71 -16.29 42.84
CA ARG A 640 -13.14 -17.35 43.67
C ARG A 640 -11.95 -18.02 42.97
N ASP A 641 -12.14 -18.47 41.74
CA ASP A 641 -11.12 -19.21 41.00
C ASP A 641 -9.90 -18.31 40.70
N PHE A 642 -10.12 -17.02 40.43
CA PHE A 642 -9.07 -16.00 40.32
C PHE A 642 -8.25 -15.84 41.60
N PHE A 643 -8.89 -15.70 42.77
CA PHE A 643 -8.15 -15.59 44.05
C PHE A 643 -7.43 -16.89 44.42
N LEU A 644 -7.98 -18.06 44.06
CA LEU A 644 -7.30 -19.35 44.22
C LEU A 644 -6.05 -19.45 43.33
N LEU A 645 -6.12 -18.98 42.08
CA LEU A 645 -4.97 -18.89 41.19
C LEU A 645 -3.91 -17.93 41.75
N LEU A 646 -4.30 -16.72 42.18
CA LEU A 646 -3.37 -15.76 42.79
C LEU A 646 -2.66 -16.35 44.02
N SER A 647 -3.35 -17.17 44.80
CA SER A 647 -2.75 -17.82 45.97
C SER A 647 -1.65 -18.82 45.62
N LYS A 648 -1.71 -19.45 44.42
CA LYS A 648 -0.64 -20.32 43.90
C LYS A 648 0.61 -19.52 43.52
N PHE A 649 0.44 -18.26 43.09
CA PHE A 649 1.54 -17.32 42.79
C PHE A 649 2.00 -16.50 44.01
N GLY A 650 1.48 -16.79 45.22
CA GLY A 650 1.94 -16.16 46.46
C GLY A 650 1.19 -14.90 46.90
N CYS A 651 0.29 -14.35 46.08
CA CYS A 651 -0.50 -13.15 46.39
C CYS A 651 -1.91 -13.50 46.93
N CYS A 652 -2.50 -12.61 47.75
CA CYS A 652 -3.89 -12.72 48.25
C CYS A 652 -4.27 -14.03 48.99
N LYS A 653 -3.31 -14.68 49.68
CA LYS A 653 -3.53 -15.94 50.43
C LYS A 653 -4.72 -15.87 51.41
N HIS A 654 -4.88 -14.76 52.13
CA HIS A 654 -5.99 -14.55 53.07
C HIS A 654 -7.39 -14.57 52.40
N ARG A 655 -7.55 -14.00 51.20
CA ARG A 655 -8.84 -14.04 50.47
C ARG A 655 -9.13 -15.43 49.92
N ALA A 656 -8.11 -16.14 49.45
CA ALA A 656 -8.24 -17.53 49.00
C ALA A 656 -8.68 -18.47 50.15
N GLU A 657 -8.13 -18.28 51.35
CA GLU A 657 -8.54 -19.04 52.54
C GLU A 657 -9.99 -18.77 52.97
N LEU A 658 -10.46 -17.52 52.89
CA LEU A 658 -11.87 -17.17 53.14
C LEU A 658 -12.83 -17.88 52.20
N TYR A 659 -12.47 -18.01 50.92
CA TYR A 659 -13.26 -18.76 49.94
C TYR A 659 -13.22 -20.27 50.22
N ARG A 660 -12.06 -20.82 50.61
CA ARG A 660 -11.90 -22.22 51.02
C ARG A 660 -12.72 -22.55 52.28
N ARG A 661 -12.84 -21.60 53.22
CA ARG A 661 -13.64 -21.74 54.47
C ARG A 661 -15.16 -21.74 54.24
N LYS A 662 -15.66 -20.96 53.27
CA LYS A 662 -17.09 -20.94 52.90
C LYS A 662 -17.58 -22.27 52.33
N GLU A 663 -16.71 -23.02 51.65
CA GLU A 663 -17.01 -24.35 51.11
C GLU A 663 -17.16 -25.40 52.21
N PHE A 664 -16.28 -25.36 53.22
CA PHE A 664 -16.38 -26.19 54.42
C PHE A 664 -17.64 -25.92 55.26
N SER A 665 -18.06 -24.65 55.36
CA SER A 665 -19.28 -24.29 56.10
C SER A 665 -20.57 -24.77 55.40
N ALA A 666 -20.61 -24.76 54.07
CA ALA A 666 -21.75 -25.26 53.30
C ALA A 666 -21.84 -26.80 53.29
N TYR A 667 -20.71 -27.50 53.43
CA TYR A 667 -20.68 -28.95 53.57
C TYR A 667 -21.17 -29.39 54.96
N ASN A 668 -20.74 -28.70 56.02
CA ASN A 668 -21.19 -28.98 57.39
C ASN A 668 -22.66 -28.64 57.66
N SER A 669 -23.26 -27.67 56.94
CA SER A 669 -24.69 -27.36 57.12
C SER A 669 -25.61 -28.41 56.48
N LYS A 670 -25.16 -29.10 55.42
CA LYS A 670 -25.90 -30.22 54.82
C LYS A 670 -25.86 -31.49 55.67
N CYS A 671 -24.82 -31.70 56.48
CA CYS A 671 -24.78 -32.82 57.43
C CYS A 671 -25.68 -32.64 58.67
N LYS A 672 -26.22 -31.44 58.93
CA LYS A 672 -27.08 -31.18 60.11
C LYS A 672 -28.58 -31.35 59.88
N ASN A 673 -29.04 -31.51 58.63
CA ASN A 673 -30.47 -31.53 58.29
C ASN A 673 -31.05 -32.94 58.06
N GLY A 674 -30.46 -33.98 58.63
CA GLY A 674 -30.97 -35.34 58.51
C GLY A 674 -30.96 -36.08 59.85
N TYR A 675 -31.80 -35.69 60.80
CA TYR A 675 -32.35 -36.58 61.85
C TYR A 675 -33.59 -35.93 62.48
N THR A 676 -34.75 -36.53 62.23
CA THR A 676 -36.02 -36.27 62.93
C THR A 676 -36.29 -37.41 63.92
N GLY A 677 -36.56 -37.11 65.20
CA GLY A 677 -37.29 -38.03 66.10
C GLY A 677 -36.78 -38.21 67.54
N SER A 678 -37.51 -37.57 68.48
CA SER A 678 -37.97 -38.04 69.82
C SER A 678 -37.01 -38.43 70.98
N ASN A 679 -37.12 -37.65 72.07
CA ASN A 679 -37.16 -37.95 73.53
C ASN A 679 -36.37 -39.13 74.15
N LYS A 680 -35.39 -38.83 75.02
CA LYS A 680 -35.37 -39.03 76.50
C LYS A 680 -33.94 -38.85 77.07
N ALA A 681 -33.86 -38.41 78.32
CA ALA A 681 -32.62 -38.20 79.07
C ALA A 681 -31.98 -39.51 79.55
N SER A 682 -30.65 -39.63 79.44
CA SER A 682 -29.77 -40.26 80.45
C SER A 682 -28.32 -39.85 80.22
N GLN A 683 -27.58 -39.59 81.31
CA GLN A 683 -26.13 -39.45 81.32
C GLN A 683 -25.47 -40.81 81.12
N SER A 684 -24.48 -40.91 80.23
CA SER A 684 -23.26 -41.72 80.47
C SER A 684 -22.25 -41.57 79.32
N THR A 685 -21.02 -41.33 79.75
CA THR A 685 -19.73 -41.50 79.06
C THR A 685 -19.62 -42.77 78.21
N LEU A 686 -19.07 -42.69 76.98
CA LEU A 686 -17.79 -43.32 76.57
C LEU A 686 -17.52 -43.25 75.04
N LYS A 687 -16.25 -42.94 74.73
CA LYS A 687 -15.37 -43.46 73.67
C LYS A 687 -15.76 -43.39 72.18
N LEU A 688 -15.11 -42.41 71.55
CA LEU A 688 -14.35 -42.47 70.29
C LEU A 688 -14.04 -43.88 69.75
N SER A 689 -14.48 -44.18 68.52
CA SER A 689 -13.80 -45.12 67.62
C SER A 689 -13.94 -44.66 66.15
N THR A 690 -12.85 -44.05 65.69
CA THR A 690 -12.24 -44.15 64.34
C THR A 690 -13.11 -44.32 63.09
N LEU A 691 -13.13 -43.23 62.29
CA LEU A 691 -13.13 -43.26 60.82
C LEU A 691 -11.94 -44.07 60.27
N HIS A 692 -12.14 -44.78 59.17
CA HIS A 692 -11.07 -45.07 58.22
C HIS A 692 -11.34 -44.26 56.94
N CYS A 693 -10.50 -43.25 56.72
CA CYS A 693 -10.37 -42.54 55.45
C CYS A 693 -8.90 -42.69 55.05
N GLN A 694 -8.64 -43.16 53.84
CA GLN A 694 -7.29 -43.41 53.33
C GLN A 694 -7.03 -42.41 52.20
N TYR A 695 -6.23 -41.37 52.46
CA TYR A 695 -5.15 -40.92 51.58
C TYR A 695 -4.20 -39.96 52.31
N SER A 696 -2.91 -40.15 52.05
CA SER A 696 -1.73 -39.72 52.80
C SER A 696 -1.45 -38.21 52.79
N ALA A 697 -1.16 -37.68 53.97
CA ALA A 697 -0.43 -36.42 54.15
C ALA A 697 1.04 -36.73 54.47
N VAL A 698 1.96 -36.12 53.70
CA VAL A 698 3.38 -36.04 54.07
C VAL A 698 3.53 -34.90 55.07
N LEU A 699 4.01 -35.27 56.26
CA LEU A 699 4.30 -34.41 57.39
C LEU A 699 5.72 -33.84 57.20
N ASP A 700 5.91 -32.56 57.50
CA ASP A 700 7.15 -32.19 58.20
C ASP A 700 6.84 -31.19 59.32
N LYS A 701 7.26 -31.56 60.52
CA LYS A 701 7.14 -30.80 61.76
C LYS A 701 8.54 -30.29 62.07
N THR A 702 8.64 -29.06 62.54
CA THR A 702 9.24 -28.84 63.87
C THR A 702 8.85 -27.46 64.39
N CYS A 703 8.34 -27.49 65.60
CA CYS A 703 8.11 -26.36 66.48
C CYS A 703 9.03 -26.61 67.68
N TYR A 704 9.79 -25.62 68.11
CA TYR A 704 10.24 -25.53 69.49
C TYR A 704 9.88 -24.16 70.05
N LYS A 705 9.10 -24.19 71.13
CA LYS A 705 8.86 -23.10 72.08
C LYS A 705 10.07 -23.00 73.02
N MET A 706 10.37 -21.81 73.53
CA MET A 706 10.20 -21.50 74.96
C MET A 706 10.54 -20.04 75.30
N TYR A 707 9.70 -19.52 76.22
CA TYR A 707 9.71 -18.25 76.99
C TYR A 707 9.52 -16.92 76.27
#